data_AF-A0A8K0MPH0-F1
#
_entry.id   AF-A0A8K0MPH0-F1
#
_cell.length_a   1.000
_cell.length_b   1.000
_cell.length_c   1.000
_cell.angle_alpha   90.00
_cell.angle_beta   90.00
_cell.angle_gamma   90.00
#
_symmetry.space_group_name_H-M   'P 1'
#
loop_
_entity.id
_entity.type
_entity.pdbx_description
1 polymer ?
#
loop_
_entity_poly.entity_id
_entity_poly.type
_entity_poly.pdbx_seq_one_letter_code
_entity_poly.pdbx_strand_id
1 'polypeptide(L)'
;MEGNREALINRNNRFTRCVSHAQDELQSFRSYLRWMCVDQSNIWTASLSWSMFILFAIVVPAISHFVLACASCDSKHERPYDTIVQLSLSSVATLSFVCLSNFVRKYGLRRFLFFDKLWDDSETVRQGYTEQLNRSLKILSIFVVPCFLAEAAYKVWWYASGASQIPFMGNVILSDTVACIMELCSWLYRTIVIFLVCVLFRLICHLQILRLQDFATFFQVDSDVSSVLSEHLRIRRHLRIISHRFRVFILWALILITGSQFASLLTSTKSNADLNIFKAGELALCSMTLVAALLILLRSATKITHKAQSVTCLAAKWHVCATLDSFEGADGETPMAGGGHGQVQVFPSVGTDGETDADDEGDEDDLDNTKLIPSYAYSTISFQKRQALVTYFENNRAGITVFGFTLDRTTLHSIFGVELALVLWLLGKTIAEKTFLFWLVFTAVMEIASSPISSCSKEHQLIYQEWFNYADSDADGRITGNDAIKFFAMSNLSRPILKLVWAIADSKRQGYLNFKDFIAAMQLVSLAQSGHEITHDILNSNVDWETLQPPTMEGLDALIARSKRLQKSNETDVNGGSIVEQSPSAQWFSSKSSKKVPLSSVTSIIDGLKRLYIKKLKPLELTYRFHDFVSPALTNSDFDAKPMVMLLGQYSTGKTTFIKHLLKSSYPGAHIGPEPTTDRFVVVMSGPDERSIPGNTVAVQADMPFSGLTTFGTAFLSKFECSQMPHPLLEHITFVDTPGVLSGEKQRTQRAYDFTGVTSWFAAKCDLILLLFDPHKLDISDEFKRVISSLRGHDDKIRVVLNKADQIDTQQLMRVYGALMWSLGKVLNTPEVMRVYIGSFNDKPVREAASGPIGKELFEKEQENLLTDLKDIPKKACDRRINEFVKRARAAKIHAYIISHLKGQMPSMIGKAKTQQRLIDNLADEFGKVQREFHLPPGDFPNVEHFKEVLNGYSIDKFEKLKPKMVQAVDDMLGYDIPDLLKNFRNPYD
;
A
#
# COMPACT_ATOMS: atom_id res chain seq x y z
N MET A 1 61.85 24.30 -4.36
CA MET A 1 62.97 23.56 -4.97
C MET A 1 62.38 22.69 -6.07
N GLU A 2 62.73 23.02 -7.32
CA GLU A 2 62.81 22.22 -8.57
C GLU A 2 61.95 20.94 -8.63
N GLY A 3 60.95 20.81 -9.52
CA GLY A 3 61.00 20.72 -11.00
C GLY A 3 60.10 19.51 -11.36
N ASN A 4 59.28 19.42 -12.40
CA ASN A 4 59.46 19.86 -13.78
C ASN A 4 58.10 19.90 -14.53
N ARG A 5 58.00 20.85 -15.47
CA ARG A 5 57.09 20.98 -16.65
C ARG A 5 56.79 19.65 -17.35
N GLU A 6 55.64 19.41 -18.01
CA GLU A 6 55.15 20.03 -19.26
C GLU A 6 53.74 19.42 -19.56
N ALA A 7 52.70 20.23 -19.78
CA ALA A 7 52.18 20.68 -21.08
C ALA A 7 51.01 19.85 -21.69
N LEU A 8 49.83 20.48 -21.68
CA LEU A 8 48.81 20.58 -22.74
C LEU A 8 48.91 19.58 -23.91
N ILE A 9 48.00 18.60 -23.96
CA ILE A 9 47.62 17.89 -25.19
C ILE A 9 46.10 18.01 -25.44
N ASN A 10 45.80 19.05 -26.21
CA ASN A 10 45.03 19.07 -27.45
C ASN A 10 43.71 18.27 -27.57
N ARG A 11 42.60 19.04 -27.56
CA ARG A 11 41.31 18.71 -28.18
C ARG A 11 41.47 18.63 -29.71
N ASN A 12 41.90 17.47 -30.23
CA ASN A 12 41.61 17.04 -31.61
C ASN A 12 42.09 15.60 -31.84
N ASN A 13 41.20 14.62 -31.62
CA ASN A 13 41.27 13.32 -32.30
C ASN A 13 39.89 12.65 -32.28
N ARG A 14 39.02 13.13 -33.18
CA ARG A 14 37.94 12.31 -33.75
C ARG A 14 38.60 11.36 -34.76
N PHE A 15 38.29 10.07 -34.64
CA PHE A 15 38.63 8.96 -35.54
C PHE A 15 40.06 8.37 -35.46
N THR A 16 40.23 7.45 -34.51
CA THR A 16 41.01 6.22 -34.77
C THR A 16 40.32 5.03 -34.15
N ARG A 17 39.77 4.21 -35.05
CA ARG A 17 39.27 2.84 -34.94
C ARG A 17 40.04 2.04 -33.87
N CYS A 18 39.47 1.88 -32.67
CA CYS A 18 39.95 0.85 -31.75
C CYS A 18 39.60 -0.52 -32.34
N VAL A 19 40.67 -1.20 -32.75
CA VAL A 19 40.73 -2.58 -33.23
C VAL A 19 40.08 -3.49 -32.19
N SER A 20 39.13 -4.32 -32.65
CA SER A 20 38.52 -5.41 -31.90
C SER A 20 39.61 -6.36 -31.40
N HIS A 21 39.74 -6.51 -30.08
CA HIS A 21 40.58 -7.53 -29.44
C HIS A 21 40.11 -8.95 -29.82
N ALA A 22 41.03 -9.91 -29.81
CA ALA A 22 40.87 -11.30 -30.26
C ALA A 22 39.89 -12.19 -29.44
N GLN A 23 39.10 -11.59 -28.54
CA GLN A 23 37.98 -12.20 -27.82
C GLN A 23 36.77 -11.27 -27.97
N ASP A 24 36.24 -11.13 -29.19
CA ASP A 24 35.04 -10.34 -29.45
C ASP A 24 33.85 -11.09 -28.85
N GLU A 25 33.39 -10.69 -27.66
CA GLU A 25 32.25 -11.29 -26.93
C GLU A 25 30.96 -11.38 -27.79
N LEU A 26 30.90 -10.60 -28.88
CA LEU A 26 29.82 -10.55 -29.86
C LEU A 26 30.01 -11.46 -31.07
N GLN A 27 31.14 -12.17 -31.22
CA GLN A 27 31.42 -12.98 -32.42
C GLN A 27 30.45 -14.15 -32.55
N SER A 28 30.18 -14.86 -31.45
CA SER A 28 29.17 -15.92 -31.41
C SER A 28 27.79 -15.36 -31.78
N PHE A 29 27.40 -14.25 -31.16
CA PHE A 29 26.11 -13.60 -31.39
C PHE A 29 25.92 -13.09 -32.83
N ARG A 30 26.93 -12.46 -33.43
CA ARG A 30 26.89 -12.04 -34.85
C ARG A 30 26.85 -13.24 -35.80
N SER A 31 27.56 -14.32 -35.48
CA SER A 31 27.49 -15.57 -36.24
C SER A 31 26.05 -16.13 -36.25
N TYR A 32 25.37 -16.11 -35.11
CA TYR A 32 23.95 -16.50 -35.01
C TYR A 32 23.02 -15.57 -35.82
N LEU A 33 23.19 -14.25 -35.74
CA LEU A 33 22.38 -13.31 -36.55
C LEU A 33 22.57 -13.52 -38.05
N ARG A 34 23.81 -13.84 -38.47
CA ARG A 34 24.12 -14.16 -39.86
C ARG A 34 23.50 -15.49 -40.28
N TRP A 35 23.54 -16.51 -39.43
CA TRP A 35 22.87 -17.79 -39.65
C TRP A 35 21.34 -17.62 -39.76
N MET A 36 20.75 -16.74 -38.95
CA MET A 36 19.31 -16.43 -38.96
C MET A 36 18.90 -15.49 -40.10
N CYS A 37 19.84 -14.99 -40.93
CA CYS A 37 19.59 -14.00 -41.99
C CYS A 37 18.94 -12.68 -41.49
N VAL A 38 19.26 -12.27 -40.26
CA VAL A 38 18.74 -11.03 -39.63
C VAL A 38 19.86 -10.00 -39.39
N ASP A 39 21.08 -10.27 -39.85
CA ASP A 39 22.20 -9.34 -39.72
C ASP A 39 22.04 -8.12 -40.66
N GLN A 40 22.05 -6.92 -40.07
CA GLN A 40 21.95 -5.64 -40.78
C GLN A 40 23.19 -4.76 -40.56
N SER A 41 24.33 -5.40 -40.28
CA SER A 41 25.62 -4.75 -40.03
C SER A 41 26.15 -3.93 -41.23
N ASN A 42 25.91 -4.40 -42.46
CA ASN A 42 26.36 -3.81 -43.70
C ASN A 42 25.18 -3.58 -44.65
N ILE A 43 25.31 -2.67 -45.61
CA ILE A 43 24.25 -2.38 -46.60
C ILE A 43 23.85 -3.65 -47.38
N TRP A 44 24.82 -4.48 -47.76
CA TRP A 44 24.57 -5.76 -48.44
C TRP A 44 23.86 -6.78 -47.55
N THR A 45 24.26 -6.92 -46.28
CA THR A 45 23.60 -7.85 -45.35
C THR A 45 22.21 -7.37 -44.94
N ALA A 46 22.02 -6.06 -44.81
CA ALA A 46 20.72 -5.45 -44.61
C ALA A 46 19.78 -5.68 -45.80
N SER A 47 20.27 -5.50 -47.03
CA SER A 47 19.48 -5.81 -48.23
C SER A 47 19.09 -7.29 -48.28
N LEU A 48 20.03 -8.19 -47.97
CA LEU A 48 19.74 -9.63 -47.90
C LEU A 48 18.71 -9.95 -46.81
N SER A 49 18.83 -9.31 -45.64
CA SER A 49 17.91 -9.49 -44.51
C SER A 49 16.50 -9.04 -44.85
N TRP A 50 16.33 -7.89 -45.50
CA TRP A 50 15.02 -7.41 -45.97
C TRP A 50 14.43 -8.30 -47.06
N SER A 51 15.25 -8.79 -48.00
CA SER A 51 14.78 -9.75 -49.02
C SER A 51 14.31 -11.07 -48.40
N MET A 52 15.07 -11.63 -47.46
CA MET A 52 14.69 -12.85 -46.74
C MET A 52 13.43 -12.64 -45.88
N PHE A 53 13.30 -11.47 -45.24
CA PHE A 53 12.10 -11.11 -44.49
C PHE A 53 10.87 -11.04 -45.40
N ILE A 54 10.95 -10.33 -46.53
CA ILE A 54 9.83 -10.24 -47.48
C ILE A 54 9.45 -11.62 -48.00
N LEU A 55 10.45 -12.45 -48.35
CA LEU A 55 10.23 -13.81 -48.84
C LEU A 55 9.52 -14.67 -47.79
N PHE A 56 10.12 -14.84 -46.61
CA PHE A 56 9.65 -15.83 -45.62
C PHE A 56 8.56 -15.32 -44.68
N ALA A 57 8.44 -14.01 -44.44
CA ALA A 57 7.41 -13.47 -43.56
C ALA A 57 6.16 -12.99 -44.30
N ILE A 58 6.22 -12.74 -45.62
CA ILE A 58 5.10 -12.17 -46.38
C ILE A 58 4.76 -13.02 -47.61
N VAL A 59 5.71 -13.24 -48.52
CA VAL A 59 5.45 -13.89 -49.82
C VAL A 59 5.08 -15.35 -49.67
N VAL A 60 5.87 -16.15 -48.94
CA VAL A 60 5.60 -17.58 -48.74
C VAL A 60 4.27 -17.83 -48.02
N PRO A 61 3.94 -17.13 -46.90
CA PRO A 61 2.62 -17.24 -46.27
C PRO A 61 1.45 -16.83 -47.17
N ALA A 62 1.61 -15.77 -47.97
CA ALA A 62 0.56 -15.32 -48.89
C ALA A 62 0.35 -16.34 -50.02
N ILE A 63 1.42 -16.88 -50.60
CA ILE A 63 1.34 -17.93 -51.63
C ILE A 63 0.71 -19.19 -51.04
N SER A 64 1.13 -19.63 -49.85
CA SER A 64 0.52 -20.77 -49.16
C SER A 64 -1.00 -20.57 -49.00
N HIS A 65 -1.43 -19.39 -48.53
CA HIS A 65 -2.85 -19.09 -48.36
C HIS A 65 -3.64 -19.07 -49.67
N PHE A 66 -3.14 -18.37 -50.71
CA PHE A 66 -3.91 -18.16 -51.96
C PHE A 66 -3.79 -19.30 -52.97
N VAL A 67 -2.67 -20.03 -53.00
CA VAL A 67 -2.41 -21.10 -53.97
C VAL A 67 -2.84 -22.47 -53.43
N LEU A 68 -2.74 -22.69 -52.11
CA LEU A 68 -3.18 -23.94 -51.47
C LEU A 68 -4.61 -23.85 -50.91
N ALA A 69 -5.33 -22.74 -51.16
CA ALA A 69 -6.77 -22.63 -50.92
C ALA A 69 -7.54 -23.58 -51.85
N CYS A 70 -7.56 -24.85 -51.49
CA CYS A 70 -8.23 -25.89 -52.22
C CYS A 70 -9.70 -25.96 -51.79
N ALA A 71 -10.60 -25.41 -52.61
CA ALA A 71 -12.04 -25.48 -52.37
C ALA A 71 -12.62 -26.92 -52.53
N SER A 72 -11.84 -27.85 -53.08
CA SER A 72 -12.26 -29.22 -53.43
C SER A 72 -11.54 -30.33 -52.65
N CYS A 73 -10.85 -30.01 -51.56
CA CYS A 73 -10.07 -30.98 -50.78
C CYS A 73 -10.95 -31.75 -49.78
N ASP A 74 -10.54 -32.97 -49.42
CA ASP A 74 -11.25 -33.79 -48.40
C ASP A 74 -11.34 -33.04 -47.05
N SER A 75 -12.42 -33.30 -46.32
CA SER A 75 -12.74 -32.80 -44.97
C SER A 75 -11.58 -32.90 -43.97
N LYS A 76 -10.62 -33.82 -44.16
CA LYS A 76 -9.42 -33.98 -43.31
C LYS A 76 -8.26 -33.02 -43.65
N HIS A 77 -8.28 -32.41 -44.83
CA HIS A 77 -7.21 -31.54 -45.34
C HIS A 77 -7.62 -30.06 -45.45
N GLU A 78 -8.88 -29.73 -45.12
CA GLU A 78 -9.36 -28.35 -45.04
C GLU A 78 -8.58 -27.55 -43.98
N ARG A 79 -8.17 -26.32 -44.33
CA ARG A 79 -7.42 -25.40 -43.44
C ARG A 79 -8.28 -24.18 -43.04
N PRO A 80 -9.36 -24.34 -42.25
CA PRO A 80 -10.31 -23.26 -41.97
C PRO A 80 -9.72 -22.11 -41.12
N TYR A 81 -8.62 -22.36 -40.41
CA TYR A 81 -7.98 -21.39 -39.51
C TYR A 81 -6.66 -20.79 -40.06
N ASP A 82 -6.23 -21.19 -41.26
CA ASP A 82 -4.94 -20.78 -41.83
C ASP A 82 -4.81 -19.26 -41.95
N THR A 83 -5.88 -18.56 -42.36
CA THR A 83 -5.90 -17.08 -42.41
C THR A 83 -5.49 -16.43 -41.09
N ILE A 84 -6.00 -16.95 -39.97
CA ILE A 84 -5.70 -16.42 -38.63
C ILE A 84 -4.25 -16.72 -38.28
N VAL A 85 -3.77 -17.94 -38.54
CA VAL A 85 -2.39 -18.33 -38.25
C VAL A 85 -1.40 -17.49 -39.05
N GLN A 86 -1.56 -17.41 -40.37
CA GLN A 86 -0.64 -16.68 -41.24
C GLN A 86 -0.64 -15.19 -40.91
N LEU A 87 -1.81 -14.56 -40.69
CA LEU A 87 -1.89 -13.15 -40.34
C LEU A 87 -1.28 -12.86 -38.97
N SER A 88 -1.55 -13.69 -37.97
CA SER A 88 -1.08 -13.48 -36.59
C SER A 88 0.45 -13.66 -36.50
N LEU A 89 0.98 -14.74 -37.07
CA LEU A 89 2.42 -15.01 -37.03
C LEU A 89 3.20 -13.98 -37.85
N SER A 90 2.68 -13.59 -39.02
CA SER A 90 3.35 -12.62 -39.90
C SER A 90 3.25 -11.19 -39.38
N SER A 91 2.15 -10.78 -38.74
CA SER A 91 2.02 -9.45 -38.13
C SER A 91 2.98 -9.26 -36.94
N VAL A 92 3.08 -10.26 -36.05
CA VAL A 92 4.00 -10.20 -34.90
C VAL A 92 5.47 -10.35 -35.34
N ALA A 93 5.75 -11.18 -36.35
CA ALA A 93 7.08 -11.25 -36.96
C ALA A 93 7.48 -9.94 -37.64
N THR A 94 6.55 -9.28 -38.33
CA THR A 94 6.77 -7.96 -38.94
C THR A 94 7.08 -6.90 -37.90
N LEU A 95 6.27 -6.83 -36.84
CA LEU A 95 6.51 -5.95 -35.70
C LEU A 95 7.91 -6.18 -35.10
N SER A 96 8.30 -7.45 -34.95
CA SER A 96 9.59 -7.84 -34.38
C SER A 96 10.76 -7.48 -35.30
N PHE A 97 10.66 -7.76 -36.61
CA PHE A 97 11.68 -7.43 -37.59
C PHE A 97 11.87 -5.91 -37.74
N VAL A 98 10.79 -5.15 -37.85
CA VAL A 98 10.84 -3.67 -37.94
C VAL A 98 11.45 -3.07 -36.67
N CYS A 99 11.09 -3.61 -35.50
CA CYS A 99 11.66 -3.21 -34.22
C CYS A 99 13.19 -3.43 -34.21
N LEU A 100 13.63 -4.62 -34.58
CA LEU A 100 15.05 -4.96 -34.66
C LEU A 100 15.80 -4.11 -35.69
N SER A 101 15.24 -3.93 -36.89
CA SER A 101 15.85 -3.13 -37.95
C SER A 101 16.00 -1.66 -37.56
N ASN A 102 14.97 -1.08 -36.94
CA ASN A 102 15.03 0.28 -36.43
C ASN A 102 16.11 0.43 -35.35
N PHE A 103 16.29 -0.55 -34.47
CA PHE A 103 17.32 -0.50 -33.45
C PHE A 103 18.73 -0.65 -34.01
N VAL A 104 18.94 -1.61 -34.92
CA VAL A 104 20.25 -1.83 -35.54
C VAL A 104 20.64 -0.61 -36.38
N ARG A 105 19.72 -0.04 -37.17
CA ARG A 105 19.99 1.16 -37.99
C ARG A 105 20.22 2.42 -37.15
N LYS A 106 19.45 2.62 -36.07
CA LYS A 106 19.53 3.84 -35.26
C LYS A 106 20.69 3.86 -34.28
N TYR A 107 21.05 2.71 -33.71
CA TYR A 107 22.06 2.64 -32.64
C TYR A 107 23.27 1.79 -33.00
N GLY A 108 23.12 0.79 -33.85
CA GLY A 108 24.11 -0.29 -34.02
C GLY A 108 24.03 -1.32 -32.90
N LEU A 109 24.35 -2.58 -33.22
CA LEU A 109 24.15 -3.73 -32.34
C LEU A 109 24.88 -3.61 -30.98
N ARG A 110 26.11 -3.09 -31.00
CA ARG A 110 26.96 -2.92 -29.81
C ARG A 110 26.40 -1.89 -28.83
N ARG A 111 25.92 -0.74 -29.33
CA ARG A 111 25.27 0.31 -28.52
C ARG A 111 23.87 -0.09 -28.06
N PHE A 112 23.17 -0.86 -28.88
CA PHE A 112 21.83 -1.35 -28.54
C PHE A 112 21.88 -2.27 -27.32
N LEU A 113 22.85 -3.19 -27.29
CA LEU A 113 23.10 -4.11 -26.18
C LEU A 113 23.96 -3.51 -25.05
N PHE A 114 24.27 -2.21 -25.11
CA PHE A 114 25.06 -1.49 -24.11
C PHE A 114 26.51 -1.98 -23.91
N PHE A 115 27.06 -2.79 -24.83
CA PHE A 115 28.46 -3.24 -24.78
C PHE A 115 29.48 -2.08 -24.81
N ASP A 116 29.16 -0.95 -25.46
CA ASP A 116 30.03 0.23 -25.49
C ASP A 116 30.27 0.85 -24.10
N LYS A 117 29.35 0.64 -23.16
CA LYS A 117 29.42 1.18 -21.78
C LYS A 117 29.69 0.10 -20.74
N LEU A 118 29.84 -1.15 -21.17
CA LEU A 118 30.06 -2.28 -20.28
C LEU A 118 31.49 -2.28 -19.70
N TRP A 119 32.43 -1.59 -20.37
CA TRP A 119 33.79 -1.39 -19.86
C TRP A 119 33.82 -0.53 -18.58
N ASP A 120 32.86 0.38 -18.43
CA ASP A 120 32.74 1.27 -17.28
C ASP A 120 32.05 0.58 -16.07
N ASP A 121 31.56 -0.66 -16.26
CA ASP A 121 30.91 -1.45 -15.21
C ASP A 121 31.91 -2.43 -14.55
N SER A 122 31.55 -2.94 -13.37
CA SER A 122 32.33 -3.91 -12.59
C SER A 122 32.62 -5.20 -13.34
N GLU A 123 33.70 -5.89 -12.93
CA GLU A 123 34.10 -7.17 -13.51
C GLU A 123 33.03 -8.27 -13.32
N THR A 124 32.32 -8.24 -12.18
CA THR A 124 31.17 -9.10 -11.86
C THR A 124 30.02 -8.91 -12.85
N VAL A 125 29.65 -7.66 -13.17
CA VAL A 125 28.59 -7.36 -14.16
C VAL A 125 29.02 -7.80 -15.55
N ARG A 126 30.29 -7.58 -15.92
CA ARG A 126 30.84 -7.99 -17.21
C ARG A 126 30.79 -9.49 -17.41
N GLN A 127 31.35 -10.27 -16.50
CA GLN A 127 31.36 -11.73 -16.58
C GLN A 127 29.95 -12.31 -16.56
N GLY A 128 29.09 -11.82 -15.66
CA GLY A 128 27.69 -12.24 -15.57
C GLY A 128 26.88 -11.93 -16.83
N TYR A 129 27.14 -10.79 -17.49
CA TYR A 129 26.48 -10.45 -18.74
C TYR A 129 26.92 -11.33 -19.91
N THR A 130 28.21 -11.62 -20.02
CA THR A 130 28.78 -12.48 -21.08
C THR A 130 28.32 -13.94 -20.92
N GLU A 131 28.25 -14.44 -19.69
CA GLU A 131 27.66 -15.75 -19.41
C GLU A 131 26.17 -15.80 -19.79
N GLN A 132 25.42 -14.75 -19.40
CA GLN A 132 24.01 -14.66 -19.72
C GLN A 132 23.75 -14.53 -21.22
N LEU A 133 24.61 -13.86 -21.99
CA LEU A 133 24.51 -13.78 -23.45
C LEU A 133 24.52 -15.18 -24.07
N ASN A 134 25.49 -16.01 -23.70
CA ASN A 134 25.62 -17.39 -24.17
C ASN A 134 24.41 -18.26 -23.73
N ARG A 135 23.96 -18.09 -22.49
CA ARG A 135 22.77 -18.78 -21.97
C ARG A 135 21.49 -18.36 -22.70
N SER A 136 21.36 -17.08 -23.01
CA SER A 136 20.19 -16.50 -23.69
C SER A 136 20.02 -17.05 -25.11
N LEU A 137 21.13 -17.32 -25.80
CA LEU A 137 21.13 -17.99 -27.10
C LEU A 137 20.71 -19.46 -27.00
N LYS A 138 21.12 -20.20 -25.96
CA LYS A 138 20.62 -21.57 -25.70
C LYS A 138 19.12 -21.59 -25.35
N ILE A 139 18.65 -20.57 -24.66
CA ILE A 139 17.21 -20.43 -24.33
C ILE A 139 16.38 -20.26 -25.61
N LEU A 140 16.88 -19.53 -26.61
CA LEU A 140 16.22 -19.41 -27.91
C LEU A 140 15.98 -20.79 -28.54
N SER A 141 16.99 -21.69 -28.51
CA SER A 141 16.82 -23.05 -29.03
C SER A 141 15.81 -23.89 -28.25
N ILE A 142 15.72 -23.71 -26.92
CA ILE A 142 14.78 -24.46 -26.08
C ILE A 142 13.31 -24.16 -26.43
N PHE A 143 13.00 -22.94 -26.86
CA PHE A 143 11.64 -22.58 -27.27
C PHE A 143 11.37 -22.86 -28.75
N VAL A 144 12.33 -22.59 -29.63
CA VAL A 144 12.13 -22.70 -31.09
C VAL A 144 12.12 -24.17 -31.54
N VAL A 145 13.01 -25.02 -31.01
CA VAL A 145 13.18 -26.41 -31.50
C VAL A 145 11.94 -27.28 -31.25
N PRO A 146 11.35 -27.34 -30.05
CA PRO A 146 10.16 -28.17 -29.81
C PRO A 146 8.95 -27.72 -30.63
N CYS A 147 8.75 -26.42 -30.76
CA CYS A 147 7.65 -25.87 -31.55
C CYS A 147 7.86 -26.16 -33.05
N PHE A 148 9.10 -26.06 -33.53
CA PHE A 148 9.45 -26.43 -34.91
C PHE A 148 9.27 -27.92 -35.18
N LEU A 149 9.64 -28.80 -34.25
CA LEU A 149 9.44 -30.25 -34.40
C LEU A 149 7.95 -30.61 -34.46
N ALA A 150 7.12 -29.97 -33.63
CA ALA A 150 5.68 -30.16 -33.66
C ALA A 150 5.05 -29.67 -34.98
N GLU A 151 5.46 -28.49 -35.46
CA GLU A 151 5.01 -27.95 -36.75
C GLU A 151 5.49 -28.81 -37.93
N ALA A 152 6.74 -29.28 -37.90
CA ALA A 152 7.31 -30.17 -38.90
C ALA A 152 6.55 -31.49 -38.96
N ALA A 153 6.24 -32.09 -37.82
CA ALA A 153 5.43 -33.31 -37.77
C ALA A 153 4.04 -33.09 -38.37
N TYR A 154 3.39 -31.95 -38.05
CA TYR A 154 2.07 -31.59 -38.58
C TYR A 154 2.10 -31.38 -40.10
N LYS A 155 3.02 -30.56 -40.62
CA LYS A 155 3.12 -30.26 -42.06
C LYS A 155 3.58 -31.46 -42.88
N VAL A 156 4.54 -32.24 -42.39
CA VAL A 156 4.97 -33.49 -43.06
C VAL A 156 3.82 -34.47 -43.13
N TRP A 157 3.05 -34.64 -42.04
CA TRP A 157 1.83 -35.47 -42.07
C TRP A 157 0.81 -34.97 -43.10
N TRP A 158 0.53 -33.66 -43.13
CA TRP A 158 -0.46 -33.07 -44.04
C TRP A 158 -0.06 -33.23 -45.52
N TYR A 159 1.19 -32.92 -45.87
CA TYR A 159 1.71 -33.08 -47.24
C TYR A 159 1.87 -34.55 -47.65
N ALA A 160 2.29 -35.44 -46.73
CA ALA A 160 2.41 -36.87 -47.03
C ALA A 160 1.05 -37.57 -47.21
N SER A 161 0.00 -37.07 -46.54
CA SER A 161 -1.36 -37.65 -46.62
C SER A 161 -2.19 -37.12 -47.81
N GLY A 162 -1.86 -35.92 -48.33
CA GLY A 162 -2.63 -35.22 -49.35
C GLY A 162 -1.97 -35.04 -50.73
N ALA A 163 -0.81 -35.66 -50.96
CA ALA A 163 0.07 -35.38 -52.11
C ALA A 163 -0.61 -35.46 -53.49
N SER A 164 -1.68 -36.22 -53.70
CA SER A 164 -2.31 -36.38 -55.02
C SER A 164 -3.37 -35.33 -55.39
N GLN A 165 -3.70 -34.39 -54.50
CA GLN A 165 -4.86 -33.48 -54.66
C GLN A 165 -4.48 -31.99 -54.77
N ILE A 166 -3.19 -31.65 -54.74
CA ILE A 166 -2.71 -30.26 -54.71
C ILE A 166 -2.35 -29.80 -56.15
N PRO A 167 -2.80 -28.62 -56.61
CA PRO A 167 -2.56 -28.17 -57.97
C PRO A 167 -1.13 -27.64 -58.13
N PHE A 168 -0.20 -28.47 -58.63
CA PHE A 168 1.17 -28.05 -58.89
C PHE A 168 1.74 -28.47 -60.26
N MET A 169 2.72 -27.68 -60.73
CA MET A 169 3.39 -27.80 -62.02
C MET A 169 4.40 -28.97 -62.04
N GLY A 170 4.06 -30.07 -62.72
CA GLY A 170 5.01 -31.13 -63.07
C GLY A 170 5.04 -32.31 -62.10
N ASN A 171 6.19 -32.60 -61.47
CA ASN A 171 6.34 -33.75 -60.57
C ASN A 171 5.72 -33.44 -59.20
N VAL A 172 4.58 -34.07 -58.93
CA VAL A 172 3.74 -33.89 -57.73
C VAL A 172 4.54 -34.03 -56.43
N ILE A 173 5.35 -35.10 -56.31
CA ILE A 173 6.13 -35.37 -55.09
C ILE A 173 7.20 -34.30 -54.87
N LEU A 174 7.86 -33.86 -55.95
CA LEU A 174 8.88 -32.82 -55.87
C LEU A 174 8.26 -31.47 -55.47
N SER A 175 7.11 -31.12 -56.03
CA SER A 175 6.45 -29.86 -55.72
C SER A 175 5.93 -29.80 -54.28
N ASP A 176 5.33 -30.89 -53.79
CA ASP A 176 4.84 -30.97 -52.41
C ASP A 176 5.99 -30.94 -51.39
N THR A 177 7.10 -31.61 -51.71
CA THR A 177 8.32 -31.58 -50.88
C THR A 177 8.88 -30.17 -50.79
N VAL A 178 8.95 -29.45 -51.93
CA VAL A 178 9.44 -28.07 -51.98
C VAL A 178 8.49 -27.12 -51.23
N ALA A 179 7.17 -27.26 -51.41
CA ALA A 179 6.18 -26.45 -50.71
C ALA A 179 6.22 -26.66 -49.19
N CYS A 180 6.33 -27.91 -48.74
CA CYS A 180 6.49 -28.27 -47.33
C CYS A 180 7.76 -27.65 -46.72
N ILE A 181 8.91 -27.79 -47.40
CA ILE A 181 10.18 -27.19 -46.94
C ILE A 181 10.06 -25.67 -46.86
N MET A 182 9.46 -25.03 -47.87
CA MET A 182 9.29 -23.57 -47.89
C MET A 182 8.36 -23.07 -46.78
N GLU A 183 7.24 -23.74 -46.51
CA GLU A 183 6.36 -23.42 -45.37
C GLU A 183 7.07 -23.59 -44.03
N LEU A 184 7.84 -24.67 -43.85
CA LEU A 184 8.61 -24.91 -42.63
C LEU A 184 9.72 -23.88 -42.42
N CYS A 185 10.45 -23.51 -43.49
CA CYS A 185 11.42 -22.43 -43.44
C CYS A 185 10.76 -21.08 -43.10
N SER A 186 9.59 -20.80 -43.67
CA SER A 186 8.82 -19.58 -43.38
C SER A 186 8.36 -19.53 -41.92
N TRP A 187 7.81 -20.62 -41.40
CA TRP A 187 7.38 -20.72 -40.01
C TRP A 187 8.58 -20.57 -39.06
N LEU A 188 9.67 -21.30 -39.33
CA LEU A 188 10.88 -21.26 -38.54
C LEU A 188 11.47 -19.85 -38.49
N TYR A 189 11.58 -19.18 -39.64
CA TYR A 189 12.08 -17.81 -39.73
C TYR A 189 11.24 -16.83 -38.91
N ARG A 190 9.91 -16.85 -39.05
CA ARG A 190 8.99 -15.97 -38.30
C ARG A 190 9.12 -16.18 -36.79
N THR A 191 9.12 -17.44 -36.34
CA THR A 191 9.26 -17.80 -34.92
C THR A 191 10.62 -17.37 -34.36
N ILE A 192 11.70 -17.60 -35.12
CA ILE A 192 13.07 -17.17 -34.77
C ILE A 192 13.15 -15.65 -34.59
N VAL A 193 12.57 -14.85 -35.50
CA VAL A 193 12.59 -13.39 -35.43
C VAL A 193 11.81 -12.86 -34.22
N ILE A 194 10.63 -13.45 -33.92
CA ILE A 194 9.82 -13.07 -32.75
C ILE A 194 10.59 -13.32 -31.46
N PHE A 195 11.10 -14.55 -31.26
CA PHE A 195 11.82 -14.89 -30.04
C PHE A 195 13.16 -14.17 -29.92
N LEU A 196 13.85 -13.85 -31.03
CA LEU A 196 15.08 -13.07 -31.00
C LEU A 196 14.87 -11.72 -30.31
N VAL A 197 13.84 -10.96 -30.68
CA VAL A 197 13.56 -9.66 -30.04
C VAL A 197 13.20 -9.82 -28.56
N CYS A 198 12.45 -10.88 -28.22
CA CYS A 198 12.10 -11.20 -26.84
C CYS A 198 13.33 -11.53 -25.98
N VAL A 199 14.26 -12.31 -26.53
CA VAL A 199 15.53 -12.67 -25.89
C VAL A 199 16.44 -11.45 -25.76
N LEU A 200 16.51 -10.59 -26.77
CA LEU A 200 17.29 -9.34 -26.69
C LEU A 200 16.75 -8.40 -25.62
N PHE A 201 15.44 -8.27 -25.50
CA PHE A 201 14.82 -7.51 -24.42
C PHE A 201 15.14 -8.13 -23.05
N ARG A 202 15.02 -9.45 -22.90
CA ARG A 202 15.37 -10.18 -21.68
C ARG A 202 16.84 -9.98 -21.28
N LEU A 203 17.74 -10.01 -22.25
CA LEU A 203 19.18 -9.82 -22.06
C LEU A 203 19.49 -8.39 -21.56
N ILE A 204 18.88 -7.38 -22.19
CA ILE A 204 19.03 -5.97 -21.76
C ILE A 204 18.47 -5.78 -20.34
N CYS A 205 17.30 -6.37 -20.04
CA CYS A 205 16.73 -6.33 -18.69
C CYS A 205 17.63 -7.05 -17.66
N HIS A 206 18.28 -8.14 -18.03
CA HIS A 206 19.19 -8.87 -17.15
C HIS A 206 20.45 -8.06 -16.82
N LEU A 207 21.04 -7.37 -17.80
CA LEU A 207 22.17 -6.47 -17.55
C LEU A 207 21.84 -5.43 -16.48
N GLN A 208 20.65 -4.84 -16.54
CA GLN A 208 20.22 -3.86 -15.54
C GLN A 208 19.94 -4.48 -14.17
N ILE A 209 19.55 -5.76 -14.11
CA ILE A 209 19.42 -6.50 -12.84
C ILE A 209 20.81 -6.68 -12.21
N LEU A 210 21.83 -7.07 -12.99
CA LEU A 210 23.20 -7.18 -12.51
C LEU A 210 23.70 -5.82 -11.98
N ARG A 211 23.50 -4.74 -12.74
CA ARG A 211 23.84 -3.37 -12.28
C ARG A 211 23.10 -2.95 -11.00
N LEU A 212 21.84 -3.37 -10.84
CA LEU A 212 21.09 -3.12 -9.60
C LEU A 212 21.61 -3.95 -8.42
N GLN A 213 22.14 -5.15 -8.66
CA GLN A 213 22.77 -5.99 -7.64
C GLN A 213 24.12 -5.41 -7.20
N ASP A 214 24.91 -4.90 -8.13
CA ASP A 214 26.18 -4.21 -7.83
C ASP A 214 25.95 -2.83 -7.20
N PHE A 215 24.88 -2.15 -7.58
CA PHE A 215 24.43 -0.96 -6.84
C PHE A 215 24.01 -1.29 -5.40
N ALA A 216 23.50 -2.50 -5.16
CA ALA A 216 23.14 -2.93 -3.81
C ALA A 216 24.36 -3.11 -2.91
N THR A 217 25.50 -3.51 -3.46
CA THR A 217 26.77 -3.62 -2.72
C THR A 217 27.39 -2.25 -2.44
N PHE A 218 27.10 -1.23 -3.26
CA PHE A 218 27.55 0.15 -3.03
C PHE A 218 27.07 0.73 -1.69
N PHE A 219 25.86 0.36 -1.24
CA PHE A 219 25.35 0.74 0.08
C PHE A 219 26.18 0.16 1.24
N GLN A 220 27.03 -0.84 1.01
CA GLN A 220 27.89 -1.43 2.05
C GLN A 220 29.30 -0.84 2.08
N VAL A 221 29.74 -0.19 1.01
CA VAL A 221 31.16 0.22 0.82
C VAL A 221 31.35 1.74 0.86
N ASP A 222 30.44 2.52 0.25
CA ASP A 222 30.58 3.98 0.13
C ASP A 222 29.51 4.73 0.95
N SER A 223 29.96 5.65 1.80
CA SER A 223 29.16 6.36 2.81
C SER A 223 28.59 7.72 2.36
N ASP A 224 28.85 8.13 1.10
CA ASP A 224 28.38 9.42 0.59
C ASP A 224 27.01 9.34 -0.10
N VAL A 225 26.09 10.21 0.33
CA VAL A 225 24.72 10.31 -0.19
C VAL A 225 24.70 10.79 -1.64
N SER A 226 25.66 11.65 -2.01
CA SER A 226 25.75 12.23 -3.35
C SER A 226 26.09 11.18 -4.42
N SER A 227 27.04 10.30 -4.12
CA SER A 227 27.43 9.20 -5.01
C SER A 227 26.27 8.22 -5.23
N VAL A 228 25.58 7.80 -4.16
CA VAL A 228 24.42 6.90 -4.21
C VAL A 228 23.28 7.50 -5.04
N LEU A 229 22.99 8.80 -4.88
CA LEU A 229 21.98 9.49 -5.68
C LEU A 229 22.37 9.55 -7.16
N SER A 230 23.64 9.86 -7.46
CA SER A 230 24.14 9.94 -8.83
C SER A 230 24.06 8.59 -9.57
N GLU A 231 24.40 7.50 -8.90
CA GLU A 231 24.30 6.14 -9.45
C GLU A 231 22.85 5.69 -9.61
N HIS A 232 21.98 6.00 -8.65
CA HIS A 232 20.56 5.74 -8.82
C HIS A 232 19.96 6.52 -10.02
N LEU A 233 20.34 7.79 -10.21
CA LEU A 233 19.90 8.59 -11.36
C LEU A 233 20.42 8.01 -12.68
N ARG A 234 21.66 7.48 -12.70
CA ARG A 234 22.23 6.76 -13.84
C ARG A 234 21.39 5.53 -14.19
N ILE A 235 21.07 4.68 -13.22
CA ILE A 235 20.23 3.48 -13.41
C ILE A 235 18.84 3.88 -13.91
N ARG A 236 18.20 4.89 -13.31
CA ARG A 236 16.88 5.39 -13.72
C ARG A 236 16.88 5.90 -15.16
N ARG A 237 17.94 6.61 -15.57
CA ARG A 237 18.13 7.05 -16.96
C ARG A 237 18.23 5.85 -17.91
N HIS A 238 18.96 4.81 -17.56
CA HIS A 238 19.06 3.58 -18.37
C HIS A 238 17.71 2.85 -18.49
N LEU A 239 16.97 2.67 -17.39
CA LEU A 239 15.63 2.09 -17.40
C LEU A 239 14.66 2.90 -18.29
N ARG A 240 14.72 4.24 -18.23
CA ARG A 240 13.90 5.13 -19.06
C ARG A 240 14.25 4.99 -20.55
N ILE A 241 15.53 4.88 -20.88
CA ILE A 241 15.98 4.66 -22.27
C ILE A 241 15.49 3.30 -22.79
N ILE A 242 15.60 2.24 -21.98
CA ILE A 242 15.14 0.89 -22.34
C ILE A 242 13.62 0.88 -22.53
N SER A 243 12.87 1.42 -21.56
CA SER A 243 11.42 1.59 -21.66
C SER A 243 11.04 2.37 -22.93
N HIS A 244 11.69 3.51 -23.21
CA HIS A 244 11.40 4.29 -24.42
C HIS A 244 11.66 3.53 -25.72
N ARG A 245 12.73 2.72 -25.78
CA ARG A 245 13.05 1.91 -26.96
C ARG A 245 11.99 0.83 -27.21
N PHE A 246 11.55 0.12 -26.16
CA PHE A 246 10.66 -1.04 -26.31
C PHE A 246 9.17 -0.75 -26.06
N ARG A 247 8.78 0.43 -25.57
CA ARG A 247 7.37 0.73 -25.20
C ARG A 247 6.39 0.49 -26.35
N VAL A 248 6.75 0.90 -27.57
CA VAL A 248 5.89 0.76 -28.75
C VAL A 248 5.78 -0.72 -29.12
N PHE A 249 6.91 -1.44 -29.07
CA PHE A 249 6.94 -2.87 -29.33
C PHE A 249 6.13 -3.68 -28.31
N ILE A 250 6.30 -3.43 -27.01
CA ILE A 250 5.57 -4.13 -25.94
C ILE A 250 4.05 -3.88 -26.06
N LEU A 251 3.65 -2.63 -26.33
CA LEU A 251 2.24 -2.28 -26.52
C LEU A 251 1.63 -3.01 -27.72
N TRP A 252 2.25 -2.89 -28.89
CA TRP A 252 1.73 -3.53 -30.11
C TRP A 252 1.82 -5.05 -30.05
N ALA A 253 2.83 -5.63 -29.41
CA ALA A 253 2.91 -7.06 -29.18
C ALA A 253 1.75 -7.53 -28.30
N LEU A 254 1.45 -6.83 -27.21
CA LEU A 254 0.28 -7.12 -26.39
C LEU A 254 -1.02 -7.04 -27.22
N ILE A 255 -1.25 -5.94 -27.94
CA ILE A 255 -2.47 -5.75 -28.74
C ILE A 255 -2.63 -6.82 -29.83
N LEU A 256 -1.58 -7.09 -30.62
CA LEU A 256 -1.64 -8.06 -31.71
C LEU A 256 -1.80 -9.50 -31.20
N ILE A 257 -1.09 -9.86 -30.12
CA ILE A 257 -1.17 -11.21 -29.56
C ILE A 257 -2.53 -11.42 -28.90
N THR A 258 -3.00 -10.52 -28.05
CA THR A 258 -4.35 -10.59 -27.45
C THR A 258 -5.43 -10.60 -28.53
N GLY A 259 -5.32 -9.74 -29.55
CA GLY A 259 -6.24 -9.72 -30.68
C GLY A 259 -6.27 -11.03 -31.46
N SER A 260 -5.10 -11.66 -31.67
CA SER A 260 -5.02 -12.98 -32.30
C SER A 260 -5.64 -14.09 -31.45
N GLN A 261 -5.47 -14.06 -30.12
CA GLN A 261 -6.10 -15.03 -29.22
C GLN A 261 -7.62 -14.88 -29.22
N PHE A 262 -8.11 -13.63 -29.22
CA PHE A 262 -9.54 -13.34 -29.30
C PHE A 262 -10.15 -13.75 -30.64
N ALA A 263 -9.46 -13.49 -31.76
CA ALA A 263 -9.90 -13.97 -33.08
C ALA A 263 -9.92 -15.50 -33.17
N SER A 264 -8.93 -16.15 -32.55
CA SER A 264 -8.86 -17.61 -32.44
C SER A 264 -10.06 -18.17 -31.65
N LEU A 265 -10.44 -17.52 -30.53
CA LEU A 265 -11.64 -17.85 -29.74
C LEU A 265 -12.93 -17.63 -30.54
N LEU A 266 -13.08 -16.48 -31.21
CA LEU A 266 -14.31 -16.13 -31.93
C LEU A 266 -14.59 -17.10 -33.10
N THR A 267 -13.55 -17.54 -33.80
CA THR A 267 -13.72 -18.49 -34.90
C THR A 267 -13.95 -19.93 -34.43
N SER A 268 -13.35 -20.33 -33.32
CA SER A 268 -13.55 -21.66 -32.74
C SER A 268 -14.85 -21.81 -31.93
N THR A 269 -15.47 -20.71 -31.48
CA THR A 269 -16.78 -20.73 -30.78
C THR A 269 -18.00 -20.79 -31.69
N LYS A 270 -17.85 -20.63 -33.01
CA LYS A 270 -18.99 -20.69 -33.96
C LYS A 270 -19.67 -22.07 -33.90
N SER A 271 -20.99 -22.12 -34.03
CA SER A 271 -21.81 -23.34 -33.86
C SER A 271 -21.45 -24.49 -34.82
N ASN A 272 -20.80 -24.18 -35.96
CA ASN A 272 -20.35 -25.15 -36.96
C ASN A 272 -18.82 -25.38 -36.94
N ALA A 273 -18.13 -24.99 -35.86
CA ALA A 273 -16.67 -25.10 -35.77
C ALA A 273 -16.24 -26.53 -35.41
N ASP A 274 -15.55 -27.19 -36.34
CA ASP A 274 -15.12 -28.59 -36.23
C ASP A 274 -13.68 -28.65 -35.69
N LEU A 275 -13.53 -28.68 -34.37
CA LEU A 275 -12.25 -28.55 -33.65
C LEU A 275 -11.60 -29.91 -33.39
N ASN A 276 -10.89 -30.42 -34.40
CA ASN A 276 -10.04 -31.61 -34.29
C ASN A 276 -8.56 -31.23 -34.37
N ILE A 277 -7.66 -32.01 -33.77
CA ILE A 277 -6.21 -31.79 -33.81
C ILE A 277 -5.67 -31.64 -35.25
N PHE A 278 -6.29 -32.34 -36.20
CA PHE A 278 -5.94 -32.28 -37.62
C PHE A 278 -6.28 -30.94 -38.30
N LYS A 279 -7.37 -30.28 -37.87
CA LYS A 279 -7.84 -29.00 -38.45
C LYS A 279 -7.32 -27.77 -37.70
N ALA A 280 -7.16 -27.89 -36.38
CA ALA A 280 -6.85 -26.77 -35.48
C ALA A 280 -5.45 -26.87 -34.80
N GLY A 281 -4.64 -27.89 -35.13
CA GLY A 281 -3.30 -28.07 -34.59
C GLY A 281 -2.35 -26.90 -34.88
N GLU A 282 -2.35 -26.41 -36.12
CA GLU A 282 -1.54 -25.24 -36.54
C GLU A 282 -1.97 -23.96 -35.79
N LEU A 283 -3.27 -23.80 -35.52
CA LEU A 283 -3.82 -22.70 -34.71
C LEU A 283 -3.36 -22.77 -33.25
N ALA A 284 -3.37 -23.97 -32.66
CA ALA A 284 -2.91 -24.19 -31.29
C ALA A 284 -1.39 -23.93 -31.14
N LEU A 285 -0.57 -24.40 -32.09
CA LEU A 285 0.87 -24.15 -32.10
C LEU A 285 1.20 -22.65 -32.27
N CYS A 286 0.48 -21.95 -33.16
CA CYS A 286 0.61 -20.51 -33.32
C CYS A 286 0.24 -19.76 -32.02
N SER A 287 -0.90 -20.10 -31.42
CA SER A 287 -1.38 -19.51 -30.15
C SER A 287 -0.36 -19.67 -29.01
N MET A 288 0.14 -20.89 -28.81
CA MET A 288 1.18 -21.20 -27.82
C MET A 288 2.48 -20.41 -28.06
N THR A 289 2.92 -20.33 -29.32
CA THR A 289 4.14 -19.63 -29.71
C THR A 289 4.05 -18.13 -29.40
N LEU A 290 2.93 -17.49 -29.74
CA LEU A 290 2.70 -16.07 -29.52
C LEU A 290 2.60 -15.74 -28.03
N VAL A 291 1.86 -16.54 -27.24
CA VAL A 291 1.74 -16.32 -25.80
C VAL A 291 3.07 -16.55 -25.08
N ALA A 292 3.84 -17.57 -25.46
CA ALA A 292 5.18 -17.79 -24.92
C ALA A 292 6.10 -16.56 -25.15
N ALA A 293 6.06 -15.97 -26.34
CA ALA A 293 6.81 -14.76 -26.65
C ALA A 293 6.38 -13.56 -25.78
N LEU A 294 5.07 -13.33 -25.63
CA LEU A 294 4.52 -12.27 -24.79
C LEU A 294 4.92 -12.43 -23.32
N LEU A 295 4.90 -13.66 -22.81
CA LEU A 295 5.27 -13.94 -21.41
C LEU A 295 6.75 -13.71 -21.14
N ILE A 296 7.64 -14.05 -22.08
CA ILE A 296 9.06 -13.73 -21.94
C ILE A 296 9.26 -12.21 -21.83
N LEU A 297 8.54 -11.41 -22.62
CA LEU A 297 8.59 -9.94 -22.58
C LEU A 297 8.07 -9.39 -21.25
N LEU A 298 6.84 -9.73 -20.87
CA LEU A 298 6.19 -9.17 -19.68
C LEU A 298 6.88 -9.62 -18.39
N ARG A 299 7.31 -10.89 -18.29
CA ARG A 299 8.06 -11.39 -17.12
C ARG A 299 9.39 -10.68 -16.96
N SER A 300 10.10 -10.42 -18.07
CA SER A 300 11.37 -9.68 -18.03
C SER A 300 11.17 -8.25 -17.54
N ALA A 301 10.12 -7.55 -18.01
CA ALA A 301 9.78 -6.20 -17.58
C ALA A 301 9.32 -6.13 -16.12
N THR A 302 8.55 -7.11 -15.67
CA THR A 302 8.07 -7.20 -14.28
C THR A 302 9.22 -7.47 -13.31
N LYS A 303 10.14 -8.38 -13.66
CA LYS A 303 11.27 -8.78 -12.80
C LYS A 303 12.19 -7.58 -12.50
N ILE A 304 12.47 -6.77 -13.50
CA ILE A 304 13.30 -5.56 -13.34
C ILE A 304 12.56 -4.47 -12.57
N THR A 305 11.26 -4.24 -12.80
CA THR A 305 10.47 -3.30 -11.99
C THR A 305 10.48 -3.69 -10.51
N HIS A 306 10.28 -4.97 -10.19
CA HIS A 306 10.32 -5.46 -8.82
C HIS A 306 11.71 -5.27 -8.17
N LYS A 307 12.80 -5.58 -8.90
CA LYS A 307 14.16 -5.38 -8.40
C LYS A 307 14.49 -3.90 -8.22
N ALA A 308 14.06 -3.03 -9.13
CA ALA A 308 14.23 -1.59 -9.01
C ALA A 308 13.46 -1.01 -7.81
N GLN A 309 12.26 -1.51 -7.51
CA GLN A 309 11.49 -1.13 -6.32
C GLN A 309 12.15 -1.60 -5.01
N SER A 310 12.85 -2.74 -5.02
CA SER A 310 13.54 -3.28 -3.84
C SER A 310 14.70 -2.40 -3.34
N VAL A 311 15.22 -1.50 -4.19
CA VAL A 311 16.24 -0.51 -3.81
C VAL A 311 15.78 0.39 -2.66
N THR A 312 14.49 0.76 -2.62
CA THR A 312 13.93 1.59 -1.55
C THR A 312 14.06 0.91 -0.19
N CYS A 313 13.80 -0.39 -0.13
CA CYS A 313 13.94 -1.20 1.08
C CYS A 313 15.42 -1.31 1.49
N LEU A 314 16.32 -1.46 0.51
CA LEU A 314 17.76 -1.51 0.78
C LEU A 314 18.30 -0.18 1.30
N ALA A 315 17.85 0.94 0.73
CA ALA A 315 18.24 2.27 1.18
C ALA A 315 17.71 2.58 2.59
N ALA A 316 16.49 2.12 2.92
CA ALA A 316 15.96 2.20 4.27
C ALA A 316 16.80 1.36 5.25
N LYS A 317 17.16 0.12 4.88
CA LYS A 317 18.05 -0.73 5.69
C LYS A 317 19.43 -0.09 5.89
N TRP A 318 20.03 0.45 4.83
CA TRP A 318 21.29 1.18 4.90
C TRP A 318 21.22 2.41 5.80
N HIS A 319 20.16 3.23 5.66
CA HIS A 319 19.95 4.39 6.52
C HIS A 319 19.88 3.99 8.00
N VAL A 320 19.21 2.88 8.31
CA VAL A 320 19.16 2.33 9.68
C VAL A 320 20.55 1.88 10.14
N CYS A 321 21.27 1.05 9.38
CA CYS A 321 22.61 0.58 9.74
C CYS A 321 23.61 1.72 9.91
N ALA A 322 23.70 2.65 8.95
CA ALA A 322 24.60 3.80 9.02
C ALA A 322 24.24 4.78 10.15
N THR A 323 22.99 4.78 10.61
CA THR A 323 22.59 5.54 11.79
C THR A 323 23.02 4.83 13.06
N LEU A 324 22.84 3.51 13.17
CA LEU A 324 23.26 2.72 14.32
C LEU A 324 24.80 2.69 14.51
N ASP A 325 25.56 2.46 13.43
CA ASP A 325 27.03 2.39 13.48
C ASP A 325 27.66 3.75 13.85
N SER A 326 27.01 4.87 13.49
CA SER A 326 27.46 6.21 13.89
C SER A 326 27.35 6.50 15.39
N PHE A 327 26.64 5.65 16.15
CA PHE A 327 26.53 5.73 17.60
C PHE A 327 27.51 4.82 18.34
N GLU A 328 27.97 3.71 17.74
CA GLU A 328 28.97 2.82 18.38
C GLU A 328 30.39 3.40 18.34
N GLY A 329 30.72 4.22 17.34
CA GLY A 329 32.02 4.91 17.25
C GLY A 329 32.25 6.03 18.27
N ALA A 330 31.27 6.36 19.12
CA ALA A 330 31.38 7.40 20.15
C ALA A 330 31.83 6.86 21.52
N ASP A 331 31.90 5.54 21.71
CA ASP A 331 32.25 4.90 22.99
C ASP A 331 33.72 4.45 23.08
N GLY A 332 34.56 4.74 22.08
CA GLY A 332 35.95 4.31 22.04
C GLY A 332 36.93 5.47 21.84
N GLU A 333 37.39 6.06 22.95
CA GLU A 333 38.73 6.65 23.20
C GLU A 333 38.63 7.84 24.16
N THR A 334 38.79 7.57 25.45
CA THR A 334 39.18 8.57 26.44
C THR A 334 40.67 8.39 26.72
N PRO A 335 41.56 9.34 26.39
CA PRO A 335 42.95 9.28 26.82
C PRO A 335 43.00 9.49 28.33
N MET A 336 43.58 8.53 29.05
CA MET A 336 43.82 8.65 30.49
C MET A 336 44.74 9.84 30.79
N ALA A 337 44.28 10.72 31.69
CA ALA A 337 45.09 11.76 32.29
C ALA A 337 46.12 11.14 33.25
N GLY A 338 47.41 11.46 33.02
CA GLY A 338 48.51 11.17 33.93
C GLY A 338 49.37 12.41 34.14
N GLY A 339 49.06 13.16 35.20
CA GLY A 339 50.00 13.90 36.08
C GLY A 339 50.87 15.03 35.52
N GLY A 340 50.73 16.23 36.10
CA GLY A 340 51.88 17.13 36.34
C GLY A 340 51.69 18.60 35.98
N HIS A 341 51.41 19.41 37.00
CA HIS A 341 51.75 20.83 37.22
C HIS A 341 51.98 21.82 36.06
N GLY A 342 51.26 22.95 36.14
CA GLY A 342 51.75 24.24 35.66
C GLY A 342 50.67 25.21 35.18
N GLN A 343 49.99 25.91 36.09
CA GLN A 343 49.45 27.25 35.76
C GLN A 343 50.64 28.18 35.48
N VAL A 344 50.61 28.97 34.40
CA VAL A 344 50.83 30.44 34.43
C VAL A 344 50.21 31.04 33.14
N GLN A 345 49.35 32.02 33.37
CA GLN A 345 48.74 32.96 32.44
C GLN A 345 49.70 34.16 32.21
N VAL A 346 49.54 34.93 31.11
CA VAL A 346 49.80 36.40 30.96
C VAL A 346 50.41 36.75 29.58
N PHE A 347 49.54 37.18 28.64
CA PHE A 347 49.45 38.51 27.95
C PHE A 347 50.68 39.16 27.22
N PRO A 348 50.47 40.22 26.38
CA PRO A 348 50.69 40.26 24.92
C PRO A 348 51.78 41.27 24.45
N SER A 349 52.06 41.39 23.13
CA SER A 349 52.44 42.68 22.46
C SER A 349 52.85 42.58 20.96
N VAL A 350 52.40 43.59 20.17
CA VAL A 350 53.11 44.39 19.11
C VAL A 350 53.61 43.63 17.85
N GLY A 351 53.46 44.06 16.59
CA GLY A 351 53.03 45.30 15.90
C GLY A 351 53.80 45.42 14.55
N THR A 352 53.29 46.21 13.58
CA THR A 352 53.96 46.83 12.38
C THR A 352 54.45 45.88 11.25
N ASP A 353 54.42 46.13 9.93
CA ASP A 353 54.14 47.28 9.03
C ASP A 353 54.01 46.82 7.54
N GLY A 354 53.41 47.67 6.67
CA GLY A 354 53.72 47.86 5.22
C GLY A 354 52.81 47.15 4.17
N GLU A 355 51.86 47.81 3.49
CA GLU A 355 51.95 48.69 2.28
C GLU A 355 52.23 47.99 0.91
N THR A 356 51.23 47.92 0.01
CA THR A 356 51.13 48.59 -1.34
C THR A 356 50.21 47.88 -2.36
N ASP A 357 49.60 48.72 -3.20
CA ASP A 357 48.48 48.57 -4.14
C ASP A 357 48.71 47.76 -5.44
N ALA A 358 47.62 47.23 -6.04
CA ALA A 358 47.01 47.75 -7.29
C ALA A 358 46.19 46.70 -8.09
N ASP A 359 44.90 47.01 -8.25
CA ASP A 359 43.99 46.88 -9.40
C ASP A 359 43.67 45.54 -10.12
N ASP A 360 42.39 45.18 -9.94
CA ASP A 360 41.34 44.84 -10.94
C ASP A 360 41.03 43.37 -11.33
N GLU A 361 39.71 43.18 -11.49
CA GLU A 361 38.92 42.10 -12.12
C GLU A 361 38.44 40.88 -11.29
N GLY A 362 37.11 40.80 -11.11
CA GLY A 362 36.34 39.57 -11.38
C GLY A 362 35.61 38.88 -10.22
N ASP A 363 34.29 39.07 -10.18
CA ASP A 363 33.21 38.13 -9.79
C ASP A 363 33.20 37.46 -8.39
N GLU A 364 32.37 38.05 -7.52
CA GLU A 364 31.40 37.46 -6.56
C GLU A 364 31.81 36.25 -5.71
N ASP A 365 32.48 36.56 -4.59
CA ASP A 365 32.32 36.04 -3.21
C ASP A 365 31.90 34.57 -2.99
N ASP A 366 32.92 33.69 -2.96
CA ASP A 366 32.97 32.52 -2.08
C ASP A 366 33.16 32.97 -0.62
N LEU A 367 32.07 33.01 0.16
CA LEU A 367 32.13 33.11 1.62
C LEU A 367 32.32 31.71 2.23
N ASP A 368 33.57 31.26 2.27
CA ASP A 368 33.99 30.05 2.95
C ASP A 368 34.10 30.31 4.46
N ASN A 369 32.96 30.27 5.16
CA ASN A 369 32.93 30.23 6.62
C ASN A 369 33.18 28.79 7.10
N THR A 370 34.45 28.40 7.18
CA THR A 370 34.91 27.24 7.97
C THR A 370 34.78 27.55 9.47
N LYS A 371 33.53 27.61 9.96
CA LYS A 371 33.25 27.34 11.37
C LYS A 371 33.55 25.87 11.60
N LEU A 372 34.46 25.54 12.52
CA LEU A 372 34.59 24.20 13.08
C LEU A 372 33.19 23.71 13.47
N ILE A 373 32.63 22.82 12.65
CA ILE A 373 31.36 22.15 12.93
C ILE A 373 31.70 21.06 13.95
N PRO A 374 31.14 21.11 15.16
CA PRO A 374 31.36 20.07 16.16
C PRO A 374 30.93 18.70 15.61
N SER A 375 31.60 17.62 16.03
CA SER A 375 31.37 16.24 15.53
C SER A 375 29.90 15.79 15.52
N TYR A 376 29.07 16.30 16.42
CA TYR A 376 27.61 16.05 16.48
C TYR A 376 26.79 16.72 15.36
N ALA A 377 27.25 17.84 14.81
CA ALA A 377 26.56 18.51 13.71
C ALA A 377 26.88 17.86 12.35
N TYR A 378 28.07 17.27 12.17
CA TYR A 378 28.38 16.45 10.99
C TYR A 378 27.51 15.18 10.91
N SER A 379 27.32 14.47 12.05
CA SER A 379 26.45 13.30 12.10
C SER A 379 24.97 13.64 11.85
N THR A 380 24.50 14.79 12.36
CA THR A 380 23.13 15.30 12.12
C THR A 380 22.89 15.67 10.65
N ILE A 381 23.85 16.36 10.02
CA ILE A 381 23.77 16.71 8.58
C ILE A 381 23.80 15.45 7.72
N SER A 382 24.68 14.49 8.05
CA SER A 382 24.78 13.21 7.36
C SER A 382 23.48 12.39 7.48
N PHE A 383 22.85 12.39 8.65
CA PHE A 383 21.53 11.80 8.88
C PHE A 383 20.45 12.46 8.03
N GLN A 384 20.37 13.79 8.01
CA GLN A 384 19.40 14.53 7.20
C GLN A 384 19.57 14.26 5.69
N LYS A 385 20.82 14.21 5.20
CA LYS A 385 21.10 13.87 3.80
C LYS A 385 20.64 12.45 3.46
N ARG A 386 20.93 11.45 4.31
CA ARG A 386 20.45 10.06 4.11
C ARG A 386 18.93 9.96 4.17
N GLN A 387 18.28 10.67 5.09
CA GLN A 387 16.82 10.69 5.23
C GLN A 387 16.15 11.32 4.00
N ALA A 388 16.72 12.41 3.46
CA ALA A 388 16.27 13.01 2.22
C ALA A 388 16.38 12.04 1.03
N LEU A 389 17.46 11.25 0.97
CA LEU A 389 17.66 10.23 -0.06
C LEU A 389 16.64 9.08 0.02
N VAL A 390 16.34 8.58 1.22
CA VAL A 390 15.29 7.55 1.42
C VAL A 390 13.92 8.10 1.01
N THR A 391 13.61 9.33 1.42
CA THR A 391 12.36 10.02 1.03
C THR A 391 12.27 10.23 -0.49
N TYR A 392 13.40 10.55 -1.13
CA TYR A 392 13.48 10.61 -2.59
C TYR A 392 13.15 9.26 -3.23
N PHE A 393 13.69 8.14 -2.74
CA PHE A 393 13.39 6.80 -3.27
C PHE A 393 11.94 6.38 -3.07
N GLU A 394 11.34 6.67 -1.91
CA GLU A 394 9.93 6.38 -1.63
C GLU A 394 8.98 7.07 -2.62
N ASN A 395 9.29 8.33 -2.96
CA ASN A 395 8.49 9.15 -3.87
C ASN A 395 8.83 8.94 -5.36
N ASN A 396 9.95 8.29 -5.68
CA ASN A 396 10.41 8.09 -7.05
C ASN A 396 10.58 6.60 -7.38
N ARG A 397 9.44 5.90 -7.54
CA ARG A 397 9.44 4.49 -7.95
C ARG A 397 10.14 4.29 -9.30
N ALA A 398 11.21 3.51 -9.29
CA ALA A 398 11.93 3.10 -10.50
C ALA A 398 11.31 1.82 -11.09
N GLY A 399 11.28 1.70 -12.43
CA GLY A 399 10.74 0.53 -13.13
C GLY A 399 10.53 0.78 -14.63
N ILE A 400 10.12 -0.27 -15.35
CA ILE A 400 9.73 -0.15 -16.75
C ILE A 400 8.28 0.34 -16.82
N THR A 401 8.07 1.47 -17.49
CA THR A 401 6.75 2.08 -17.70
C THR A 401 6.31 1.96 -19.16
N VAL A 402 5.01 1.81 -19.36
CA VAL A 402 4.33 1.88 -20.66
C VAL A 402 3.21 2.91 -20.51
N PHE A 403 3.33 4.05 -21.22
CA PHE A 403 2.40 5.20 -21.13
C PHE A 403 2.05 5.67 -19.70
N GLY A 404 3.04 5.69 -18.80
CA GLY A 404 2.85 6.14 -17.42
C GLY A 404 2.44 5.04 -16.43
N PHE A 405 2.04 3.86 -16.92
CA PHE A 405 1.76 2.70 -16.08
C PHE A 405 3.02 1.85 -15.88
N THR A 406 3.38 1.55 -14.63
CA THR A 406 4.48 0.63 -14.31
C THR A 406 4.03 -0.81 -14.48
N LEU A 407 4.78 -1.62 -15.23
CA LEU A 407 4.52 -3.06 -15.34
C LEU A 407 4.98 -3.75 -14.05
N ASP A 408 4.02 -4.22 -13.25
CA ASP A 408 4.19 -4.85 -11.95
C ASP A 408 3.64 -6.29 -11.92
N ARG A 409 3.81 -7.00 -10.79
CA ARG A 409 3.40 -8.41 -10.70
C ARG A 409 1.90 -8.58 -10.87
N THR A 410 1.11 -7.64 -10.36
CA THR A 410 -0.35 -7.64 -10.47
C THR A 410 -0.80 -7.53 -11.93
N THR A 411 -0.27 -6.57 -12.69
CA THR A 411 -0.58 -6.43 -14.13
C THR A 411 -0.12 -7.66 -14.93
N LEU A 412 1.04 -8.23 -14.61
CA LEU A 412 1.49 -9.48 -15.21
C LEU A 412 0.52 -10.64 -14.95
N HIS A 413 0.09 -10.83 -13.70
CA HIS A 413 -0.83 -11.91 -13.34
C HIS A 413 -2.20 -11.74 -14.00
N SER A 414 -2.70 -10.51 -14.12
CA SER A 414 -3.95 -10.23 -14.83
C SER A 414 -3.85 -10.55 -16.32
N ILE A 415 -2.81 -10.05 -17.01
CA ILE A 415 -2.62 -10.31 -18.45
C ILE A 415 -2.38 -11.81 -18.69
N PHE A 416 -1.52 -12.44 -17.88
CA PHE A 416 -1.28 -13.88 -17.97
C PHE A 416 -2.53 -14.69 -17.75
N GLY A 417 -3.37 -14.34 -16.76
CA GLY A 417 -4.62 -15.04 -16.50
C GLY A 417 -5.58 -14.99 -17.69
N VAL A 418 -5.68 -13.82 -18.34
CA VAL A 418 -6.50 -13.64 -19.55
C VAL A 418 -5.95 -14.46 -20.72
N GLU A 419 -4.67 -14.28 -21.07
CA GLU A 419 -4.05 -14.97 -22.20
C GLU A 419 -4.03 -16.50 -22.01
N LEU A 420 -3.69 -16.97 -20.80
CA LEU A 420 -3.68 -18.40 -20.49
C LEU A 420 -5.08 -18.99 -20.56
N ALA A 421 -6.11 -18.29 -20.06
CA ALA A 421 -7.49 -18.78 -20.16
C ALA A 421 -7.94 -18.94 -21.62
N LEU A 422 -7.55 -18.01 -22.50
CA LEU A 422 -7.86 -18.08 -23.94
C LEU A 422 -7.16 -19.27 -24.62
N VAL A 423 -5.89 -19.50 -24.32
CA VAL A 423 -5.11 -20.63 -24.85
C VAL A 423 -5.63 -21.97 -24.34
N LEU A 424 -5.91 -22.06 -23.04
CA LEU A 424 -6.42 -23.29 -22.41
C LEU A 424 -7.82 -23.65 -22.90
N TRP A 425 -8.65 -22.65 -23.19
CA TRP A 425 -9.95 -22.86 -23.82
C TRP A 425 -9.79 -23.51 -25.20
N LEU A 426 -8.83 -23.03 -26.02
CA LEU A 426 -8.56 -23.56 -27.35
C LEU A 426 -8.00 -24.99 -27.27
N LEU A 427 -6.99 -25.21 -26.40
CA LEU A 427 -6.36 -26.52 -26.20
C LEU A 427 -7.35 -27.57 -25.69
N GLY A 428 -8.22 -27.20 -24.76
CA GLY A 428 -9.24 -28.08 -24.18
C GLY A 428 -10.35 -28.49 -25.16
N LYS A 429 -10.46 -27.81 -26.30
CA LYS A 429 -11.32 -28.20 -27.43
C LYS A 429 -10.59 -29.04 -28.47
N THR A 430 -9.28 -28.85 -28.67
CA THR A 430 -8.48 -29.56 -29.68
C THR A 430 -7.88 -30.89 -29.23
N ILE A 431 -7.65 -31.08 -27.93
CA ILE A 431 -7.01 -32.29 -27.36
C ILE A 431 -7.94 -32.89 -26.31
N ALA A 432 -8.40 -34.12 -26.54
CA ALA A 432 -9.41 -34.80 -25.70
C ALA A 432 -8.93 -35.14 -24.28
N GLU A 433 -7.62 -35.18 -24.02
CA GLU A 433 -7.07 -35.35 -22.68
C GLU A 433 -6.77 -34.00 -22.02
N LYS A 434 -7.75 -33.50 -21.27
CA LYS A 434 -7.73 -32.22 -20.55
C LYS A 434 -6.66 -32.13 -19.44
N THR A 435 -5.97 -33.21 -19.12
CA THR A 435 -5.14 -33.34 -17.90
C THR A 435 -3.63 -33.38 -18.18
N PHE A 436 -3.17 -34.04 -19.25
CA PHE A 436 -1.75 -34.28 -19.47
C PHE A 436 -1.01 -33.05 -20.03
N LEU A 437 -1.61 -32.32 -21.00
CA LEU A 437 -1.01 -31.10 -21.54
C LEU A 437 -1.08 -29.91 -20.58
N PHE A 438 -2.17 -29.83 -19.80
CA PHE A 438 -2.29 -28.86 -18.72
C PHE A 438 -1.19 -29.11 -17.70
N TRP A 439 -0.96 -30.37 -17.29
CA TRP A 439 0.16 -30.73 -16.43
C TRP A 439 1.51 -30.42 -17.10
N LEU A 440 1.76 -30.78 -18.35
CA LEU A 440 3.08 -30.60 -18.99
C LEU A 440 3.45 -29.11 -19.22
N VAL A 441 2.49 -28.27 -19.63
CA VAL A 441 2.69 -26.82 -19.82
C VAL A 441 2.72 -26.08 -18.48
N PHE A 442 1.85 -26.43 -17.53
CA PHE A 442 1.86 -25.84 -16.19
C PHE A 442 3.14 -26.23 -15.43
N THR A 443 3.59 -27.48 -15.55
CA THR A 443 4.81 -27.99 -14.90
C THR A 443 6.06 -27.40 -15.56
N ALA A 444 6.17 -27.33 -16.90
CA ALA A 444 7.29 -26.66 -17.57
C ALA A 444 7.38 -25.13 -17.31
N VAL A 445 6.24 -24.48 -17.05
CA VAL A 445 6.18 -23.04 -16.70
C VAL A 445 6.40 -22.79 -15.20
N MET A 446 6.02 -23.74 -14.33
CA MET A 446 6.23 -23.70 -12.88
C MET A 446 7.60 -24.24 -12.43
N GLU A 447 8.23 -25.17 -13.16
CA GLU A 447 9.50 -25.83 -12.77
C GLU A 447 10.74 -24.93 -12.85
N ILE A 448 10.64 -23.71 -13.38
CA ILE A 448 11.71 -22.71 -13.25
C ILE A 448 11.49 -21.84 -11.99
N ALA A 449 10.56 -22.20 -11.09
CA ALA A 449 10.19 -21.38 -9.95
C ALA A 449 9.78 -22.10 -8.66
N SER A 450 9.83 -23.44 -8.56
CA SER A 450 9.48 -24.14 -7.31
C SER A 450 10.52 -25.18 -6.90
N SER A 451 11.09 -24.97 -5.73
CA SER A 451 11.84 -25.94 -4.93
C SER A 451 11.06 -27.24 -4.69
N PRO A 452 11.70 -28.43 -4.72
CA PRO A 452 11.04 -29.69 -4.44
C PRO A 452 10.92 -29.89 -2.93
N ILE A 453 9.77 -29.54 -2.35
CA ILE A 453 9.36 -30.03 -1.04
C ILE A 453 7.90 -30.48 -1.18
N SER A 454 7.68 -31.76 -1.50
CA SER A 454 6.45 -32.52 -1.11
C SER A 454 6.38 -33.94 -1.71
N SER A 455 7.44 -34.75 -1.66
CA SER A 455 7.29 -36.21 -1.77
C SER A 455 7.45 -36.81 -0.37
N CYS A 456 6.33 -37.17 0.26
CA CYS A 456 6.27 -37.82 1.57
C CYS A 456 5.41 -39.08 1.43
N SER A 457 5.83 -40.22 2.00
CA SER A 457 5.12 -41.50 1.89
C SER A 457 3.69 -41.41 2.46
N LYS A 458 2.76 -42.21 1.94
CA LYS A 458 1.35 -42.22 2.39
C LYS A 458 1.20 -42.58 3.87
N GLU A 459 2.11 -43.37 4.43
CA GLU A 459 2.12 -43.76 5.84
C GLU A 459 2.53 -42.60 6.74
N HIS A 460 3.56 -41.84 6.36
CA HIS A 460 3.99 -40.64 7.10
C HIS A 460 2.98 -39.49 7.01
N GLN A 461 2.25 -39.37 5.88
CA GLN A 461 1.17 -38.39 5.74
C GLN A 461 0.04 -38.62 6.74
N LEU A 462 -0.30 -39.88 7.05
CA LEU A 462 -1.34 -40.20 8.04
C LEU A 462 -0.92 -39.79 9.46
N ILE A 463 0.35 -40.01 9.81
CA ILE A 463 0.92 -39.59 11.11
C ILE A 463 0.92 -38.06 11.22
N TYR A 464 1.40 -37.37 10.18
CA TYR A 464 1.41 -35.91 10.17
C TYR A 464 0.01 -35.30 10.16
N GLN A 465 -0.99 -35.97 9.59
CA GLN A 465 -2.38 -35.53 9.67
C GLN A 465 -2.91 -35.58 11.10
N GLU A 466 -2.61 -36.64 11.85
CA GLU A 466 -3.00 -36.74 13.27
C GLU A 466 -2.33 -35.66 14.12
N TRP A 467 -1.05 -35.39 13.85
CA TRP A 467 -0.30 -34.34 14.54
C TRP A 467 -0.76 -32.94 14.17
N PHE A 468 -1.10 -32.72 12.91
CA PHE A 468 -1.66 -31.46 12.44
C PHE A 468 -2.98 -31.17 13.14
N ASN A 469 -3.87 -32.16 13.24
CA ASN A 469 -5.15 -32.03 13.94
C ASN A 469 -4.98 -31.79 15.45
N TYR A 470 -3.89 -32.29 16.06
CA TYR A 470 -3.58 -32.00 17.47
C TYR A 470 -3.03 -30.58 17.67
N ALA A 471 -2.19 -30.12 16.73
CA ALA A 471 -1.62 -28.77 16.75
C ALA A 471 -2.63 -27.69 16.38
N ASP A 472 -3.64 -28.02 15.59
CA ASP A 472 -4.78 -27.19 15.18
C ASP A 472 -5.91 -27.26 16.22
N SER A 473 -5.75 -26.52 17.32
CA SER A 473 -6.66 -26.58 18.47
C SER A 473 -8.09 -26.07 18.20
N ASP A 474 -8.27 -25.25 17.16
CA ASP A 474 -9.54 -24.66 16.73
C ASP A 474 -10.11 -25.29 15.44
N ALA A 475 -9.41 -26.28 14.87
CA ALA A 475 -9.81 -27.03 13.68
C ALA A 475 -10.10 -26.14 12.45
N ASP A 476 -9.41 -25.00 12.34
CA ASP A 476 -9.59 -24.04 11.25
C ASP A 476 -8.72 -24.38 10.02
N GLY A 477 -7.93 -25.45 10.12
CA GLY A 477 -7.02 -25.95 9.09
C GLY A 477 -5.71 -25.17 9.02
N ARG A 478 -5.32 -24.41 10.06
CA ARG A 478 -4.14 -23.55 10.08
C ARG A 478 -3.44 -23.57 11.43
N ILE A 479 -2.14 -23.86 11.42
CA ILE A 479 -1.31 -23.77 12.63
C ILE A 479 -0.68 -22.38 12.71
N THR A 480 -1.07 -21.57 13.69
CA THR A 480 -0.49 -20.24 13.88
C THR A 480 0.91 -20.33 14.49
N GLY A 481 1.69 -19.25 14.42
CA GLY A 481 3.03 -19.22 15.02
C GLY A 481 3.03 -19.52 16.52
N ASN A 482 1.97 -19.17 17.26
CA ASN A 482 1.88 -19.47 18.68
C ASN A 482 1.64 -20.95 18.95
N ASP A 483 0.85 -21.61 18.11
CA ASP A 483 0.53 -23.05 18.23
C ASP A 483 1.71 -23.89 17.75
N ALA A 484 2.37 -23.45 16.68
CA ALA A 484 3.60 -24.07 16.20
C ALA A 484 4.75 -23.95 17.19
N ILE A 485 4.90 -22.85 17.94
CA ILE A 485 5.93 -22.75 18.99
C ILE A 485 5.70 -23.79 20.08
N LYS A 486 4.45 -23.98 20.51
CA LYS A 486 4.10 -24.99 21.53
C LYS A 486 4.33 -26.40 21.01
N PHE A 487 3.94 -26.67 19.77
CA PHE A 487 4.08 -27.98 19.14
C PHE A 487 5.54 -28.31 18.81
N PHE A 488 6.27 -27.42 18.11
CA PHE A 488 7.67 -27.63 17.72
C PHE A 488 8.62 -27.69 18.91
N ALA A 489 8.30 -27.05 20.05
CA ALA A 489 9.09 -27.19 21.26
C ALA A 489 9.18 -28.64 21.76
N MET A 490 8.23 -29.51 21.39
CA MET A 490 8.26 -30.94 21.73
C MET A 490 9.34 -31.72 20.96
N SER A 491 9.95 -31.15 19.91
CA SER A 491 11.06 -31.76 19.16
C SER A 491 12.43 -31.67 19.88
N ASN A 492 12.48 -30.99 21.02
CA ASN A 492 13.70 -30.75 21.82
C ASN A 492 14.85 -30.02 21.07
N LEU A 493 14.54 -29.37 19.96
CA LEU A 493 15.47 -28.51 19.23
C LEU A 493 15.58 -27.12 19.87
N SER A 494 16.74 -26.48 19.70
CA SER A 494 16.97 -25.14 20.25
C SER A 494 16.04 -24.09 19.60
N ARG A 495 15.64 -23.07 20.36
CA ARG A 495 14.78 -21.97 19.88
C ARG A 495 15.27 -21.29 18.59
N PRO A 496 16.58 -21.09 18.35
CA PRO A 496 17.08 -20.56 17.08
C PRO A 496 16.78 -21.46 15.88
N ILE A 497 16.95 -22.78 16.03
CA ILE A 497 16.67 -23.76 14.98
C ILE A 497 15.18 -23.80 14.67
N LEU A 498 14.31 -23.76 15.68
CA LEU A 498 12.86 -23.75 15.49
C LEU A 498 12.36 -22.49 14.77
N LYS A 499 12.97 -21.33 15.04
CA LYS A 499 12.70 -20.09 14.29
C LYS A 499 13.08 -20.23 12.82
N LEU A 500 14.18 -20.93 12.54
CA LEU A 500 14.65 -21.16 11.18
C LEU A 500 13.75 -22.16 10.43
N VAL A 501 13.35 -23.27 11.08
CA VAL A 501 12.36 -24.22 10.56
C VAL A 501 11.07 -23.49 10.18
N TRP A 502 10.54 -22.66 11.08
CA TRP A 502 9.35 -21.84 10.82
C TRP A 502 9.55 -20.89 9.63
N ALA A 503 10.68 -20.20 9.56
CA ALA A 503 10.97 -19.23 8.50
C ALA A 503 11.09 -19.89 7.11
N ILE A 504 11.55 -21.15 7.06
CA ILE A 504 11.66 -21.91 5.81
C ILE A 504 10.30 -22.53 5.44
N ALA A 505 9.57 -23.08 6.42
CA ALA A 505 8.25 -23.67 6.20
C ALA A 505 7.19 -22.63 5.79
N ASP A 506 7.18 -21.45 6.41
CA ASP A 506 6.36 -20.30 6.00
C ASP A 506 7.04 -19.50 4.87
N SER A 507 7.40 -20.20 3.79
CA SER A 507 8.05 -19.62 2.61
C SER A 507 7.26 -18.46 1.98
N LYS A 508 5.93 -18.43 2.20
CA LYS A 508 5.00 -17.40 1.71
C LYS A 508 4.81 -16.23 2.68
N ARG A 509 5.37 -16.29 3.90
CA ARG A 509 5.22 -15.29 4.97
C ARG A 509 3.76 -14.98 5.32
N GLN A 510 2.91 -15.99 5.31
CA GLN A 510 1.47 -15.87 5.58
C GLN A 510 1.15 -15.88 7.10
N GLY A 511 2.13 -16.22 7.94
CA GLY A 511 2.02 -16.20 9.41
C GLY A 511 1.29 -17.39 10.02
N TYR A 512 1.00 -18.42 9.21
CA TYR A 512 0.43 -19.71 9.62
C TYR A 512 0.91 -20.82 8.68
N LEU A 513 0.91 -22.07 9.15
CA LEU A 513 1.24 -23.24 8.34
C LEU A 513 -0.05 -23.97 7.99
N ASN A 514 -0.32 -24.14 6.69
CA ASN A 514 -1.30 -25.13 6.24
C ASN A 514 -0.70 -26.54 6.31
N PHE A 515 -1.50 -27.57 6.05
CA PHE A 515 -1.03 -28.96 6.15
C PHE A 515 0.22 -29.27 5.32
N LYS A 516 0.36 -28.70 4.12
CA LYS A 516 1.56 -28.91 3.27
C LYS A 516 2.80 -28.23 3.85
N ASP A 517 2.64 -27.00 4.31
CA ASP A 517 3.72 -26.23 4.94
C ASP A 517 4.12 -26.86 6.29
N PHE A 518 3.18 -27.50 6.99
CA PHE A 518 3.45 -28.28 8.20
C PHE A 518 4.25 -29.56 7.92
N ILE A 519 3.95 -30.29 6.83
CA ILE A 519 4.77 -31.44 6.41
C ILE A 519 6.21 -31.00 6.13
N ALA A 520 6.40 -29.87 5.44
CA ALA A 520 7.71 -29.29 5.19
C ALA A 520 8.43 -28.97 6.51
N ALA A 521 7.72 -28.40 7.50
CA ALA A 521 8.28 -28.16 8.82
C ALA A 521 8.71 -29.46 9.52
N MET A 522 7.90 -30.53 9.47
CA MET A 522 8.23 -31.83 10.08
C MET A 522 9.44 -32.49 9.42
N GLN A 523 9.59 -32.39 8.11
CA GLN A 523 10.77 -32.88 7.40
C GLN A 523 12.04 -32.11 7.78
N LEU A 524 11.94 -30.78 7.94
CA LEU A 524 13.05 -29.94 8.41
C LEU A 524 13.43 -30.22 9.87
N VAL A 525 12.46 -30.50 10.75
CA VAL A 525 12.72 -30.93 12.13
C VAL A 525 13.45 -32.27 12.15
N SER A 526 13.02 -33.24 11.33
CA SER A 526 13.68 -34.54 11.26
C SER A 526 15.12 -34.43 10.73
N LEU A 527 15.36 -33.56 9.75
CA LEU A 527 16.72 -33.24 9.31
C LEU A 527 17.57 -32.64 10.42
N ALA A 528 17.03 -31.69 11.17
CA ALA A 528 17.72 -31.06 12.29
C ALA A 528 18.07 -32.07 13.39
N GLN A 529 17.13 -32.97 13.72
CA GLN A 529 17.33 -34.03 14.71
C GLN A 529 18.34 -35.09 14.26
N SER A 530 18.48 -35.32 12.95
CA SER A 530 19.53 -36.18 12.39
C SER A 530 20.92 -35.53 12.34
N GLY A 531 21.06 -34.29 12.83
CA GLY A 531 22.35 -33.61 12.98
C GLY A 531 22.79 -32.79 11.76
N HIS A 532 21.92 -32.56 10.77
CA HIS A 532 22.24 -31.72 9.61
C HIS A 532 22.03 -30.23 9.93
N GLU A 533 22.98 -29.37 9.53
CA GLU A 533 22.83 -27.92 9.67
C GLU A 533 21.77 -27.37 8.73
N ILE A 534 20.75 -26.70 9.29
CA ILE A 534 19.69 -26.05 8.52
C ILE A 534 20.24 -24.73 7.93
N THR A 535 20.47 -24.68 6.62
CA THR A 535 20.82 -23.44 5.88
C THR A 535 19.80 -23.16 4.79
N HIS A 536 19.67 -21.89 4.38
CA HIS A 536 18.76 -21.48 3.29
C HIS A 536 19.10 -22.15 1.93
N ASP A 537 20.29 -22.75 1.79
CA ASP A 537 20.82 -23.38 0.56
C ASP A 537 20.62 -24.91 0.47
N ILE A 538 19.93 -25.54 1.43
CA ILE A 538 19.57 -26.98 1.38
C ILE A 538 18.73 -27.34 0.14
N LEU A 539 18.17 -26.33 -0.53
CA LEU A 539 17.43 -26.42 -1.79
C LEU A 539 18.21 -27.08 -2.95
N ASN A 540 19.52 -27.30 -2.82
CA ASN A 540 20.39 -27.86 -3.87
C ASN A 540 21.12 -29.18 -3.49
N SER A 541 20.96 -29.73 -2.29
CA SER A 541 21.67 -30.96 -1.90
C SER A 541 20.85 -32.24 -2.14
N ASN A 542 21.53 -33.27 -2.65
CA ASN A 542 21.00 -34.64 -2.89
C ASN A 542 20.68 -35.35 -1.55
N VAL A 543 19.64 -34.91 -0.85
CA VAL A 543 19.11 -35.62 0.33
C VAL A 543 17.92 -36.47 -0.12
N ASP A 544 17.94 -37.75 0.23
CA ASP A 544 16.90 -38.70 -0.14
C ASP A 544 15.72 -38.61 0.86
N TRP A 545 14.73 -37.77 0.54
CA TRP A 545 13.63 -37.41 1.42
C TRP A 545 12.64 -38.56 1.72
N GLU A 546 12.73 -39.66 0.98
CA GLU A 546 11.84 -40.83 1.13
C GLU A 546 12.29 -41.78 2.24
N THR A 547 13.54 -41.70 2.71
CA THR A 547 14.10 -42.58 3.76
C THR A 547 14.24 -41.91 5.13
N LEU A 548 13.84 -40.64 5.28
CA LEU A 548 13.84 -39.95 6.58
C LEU A 548 12.75 -40.50 7.51
N GLN A 549 13.16 -40.91 8.71
CA GLN A 549 12.25 -41.29 9.80
C GLN A 549 11.48 -40.06 10.31
N PRO A 550 10.22 -40.21 10.79
CA PRO A 550 9.48 -39.11 11.40
C PRO A 550 10.23 -38.50 12.59
N PRO A 551 10.11 -37.18 12.84
CA PRO A 551 10.80 -36.54 13.95
C PRO A 551 10.27 -37.04 15.29
N THR A 552 11.14 -37.15 16.29
CA THR A 552 10.74 -37.54 17.65
C THR A 552 10.15 -36.35 18.40
N MET A 553 8.91 -36.50 18.89
CA MET A 553 8.17 -35.46 19.61
C MET A 553 7.89 -35.95 21.04
N GLU A 554 8.60 -35.40 22.02
CA GLU A 554 8.59 -35.88 23.41
C GLU A 554 7.20 -35.64 24.07
N GLY A 555 6.58 -36.71 24.56
CA GLY A 555 5.29 -36.66 25.25
C GLY A 555 4.05 -36.59 24.35
N LEU A 556 4.20 -36.49 23.02
CA LEU A 556 3.08 -36.34 22.08
C LEU A 556 2.14 -37.57 22.06
N ASP A 557 2.69 -38.78 22.09
CA ASP A 557 1.90 -40.02 22.07
C ASP A 557 1.00 -40.18 23.30
N ALA A 558 1.48 -39.76 24.48
CA ALA A 558 0.71 -39.78 25.72
C ALA A 558 -0.41 -38.72 25.73
N LEU A 559 -0.17 -37.57 25.08
CA LEU A 559 -1.14 -36.48 24.96
C LEU A 559 -2.26 -36.81 23.96
N ILE A 560 -1.92 -37.43 22.82
CA ILE A 560 -2.91 -37.90 21.83
C ILE A 560 -3.78 -39.02 22.42
N ALA A 561 -3.19 -39.95 23.21
CA ALA A 561 -3.95 -40.98 23.92
C ALA A 561 -4.93 -40.40 24.98
N ARG A 562 -4.58 -39.26 25.60
CA ARG A 562 -5.42 -38.55 26.58
C ARG A 562 -6.56 -37.78 25.89
N SER A 563 -6.32 -37.14 24.76
CA SER A 563 -7.37 -36.41 24.02
C SER A 563 -8.45 -37.37 23.47
N LYS A 564 -8.04 -38.56 22.99
CA LYS A 564 -8.96 -39.64 22.57
C LYS A 564 -9.82 -40.19 23.71
N ARG A 565 -9.37 -40.11 24.98
CA ARG A 565 -10.18 -40.48 26.15
C ARG A 565 -11.19 -39.39 26.56
N LEU A 566 -10.84 -38.10 26.42
CA LEU A 566 -11.74 -36.99 26.75
C LEU A 566 -12.87 -36.80 25.73
N GLN A 567 -12.66 -37.13 24.45
CA GLN A 567 -13.74 -37.07 23.46
C GLN A 567 -14.79 -38.17 23.61
N LYS A 568 -14.47 -39.27 24.33
CA LYS A 568 -15.39 -40.40 24.53
C LYS A 568 -16.28 -40.26 25.77
N SER A 569 -16.07 -39.24 26.62
CA SER A 569 -16.85 -39.03 27.86
C SER A 569 -17.95 -37.96 27.75
N ASN A 570 -18.13 -37.31 26.59
CA ASN A 570 -19.10 -36.22 26.41
C ASN A 570 -20.41 -36.64 25.70
N GLU A 571 -20.68 -37.93 25.55
CA GLU A 571 -21.96 -38.46 25.05
C GLU A 571 -22.64 -39.35 26.11
N THR A 572 -23.12 -38.75 27.20
CA THR A 572 -24.24 -39.26 28.03
C THR A 572 -24.53 -38.24 29.13
N ASP A 573 -25.59 -37.45 28.95
CA ASP A 573 -26.68 -37.25 29.93
C ASP A 573 -27.53 -36.03 29.56
N VAL A 574 -28.73 -36.32 29.06
CA VAL A 574 -29.84 -35.38 28.86
C VAL A 574 -30.98 -35.82 29.77
N ASN A 575 -31.30 -35.05 30.81
CA ASN A 575 -32.67 -34.70 31.24
C ASN A 575 -32.71 -33.96 32.58
N GLY A 576 -33.60 -32.98 32.69
CA GLY A 576 -34.09 -32.44 33.96
C GLY A 576 -34.42 -30.95 33.89
N GLY A 577 -35.72 -30.60 33.92
CA GLY A 577 -36.24 -29.25 33.74
C GLY A 577 -36.70 -28.51 35.01
N SER A 578 -37.35 -27.35 34.77
CA SER A 578 -38.14 -26.47 35.68
C SER A 578 -37.31 -25.71 36.75
N ILE A 579 -37.58 -24.45 37.14
CA ILE A 579 -38.84 -23.75 37.45
C ILE A 579 -38.65 -22.21 37.25
N VAL A 580 -39.70 -21.54 36.78
CA VAL A 580 -39.89 -20.08 36.79
C VAL A 580 -40.66 -19.69 38.06
N GLU A 581 -40.19 -18.69 38.80
CA GLU A 581 -40.96 -18.05 39.87
C GLU A 581 -40.79 -16.53 39.81
N GLN A 582 -41.92 -15.81 39.84
CA GLN A 582 -42.03 -14.35 39.80
C GLN A 582 -42.38 -13.79 41.19
N SER A 583 -42.04 -12.50 41.36
CA SER A 583 -42.72 -11.44 42.14
C SER A 583 -42.11 -11.08 43.53
N PRO A 584 -42.49 -9.93 44.16
CA PRO A 584 -42.45 -8.54 43.69
C PRO A 584 -41.99 -7.54 44.82
N SER A 585 -42.19 -6.22 44.61
CA SER A 585 -42.09 -5.09 45.56
C SER A 585 -40.69 -4.42 45.68
N ALA A 586 -40.53 -3.11 45.86
CA ALA A 586 -41.44 -2.06 46.33
C ALA A 586 -41.08 -0.68 45.76
N GLN A 587 -42.11 0.18 45.66
CA GLN A 587 -42.00 1.64 45.60
C GLN A 587 -41.32 2.17 46.86
N TRP A 588 -40.34 3.07 46.74
CA TRP A 588 -40.06 4.06 47.77
C TRP A 588 -39.27 5.28 47.23
N PHE A 589 -39.79 6.45 47.56
CA PHE A 589 -39.21 7.81 47.51
C PHE A 589 -39.34 8.67 46.25
N SER A 590 -40.34 9.56 46.31
CA SER A 590 -40.32 10.88 45.68
C SER A 590 -39.28 11.79 46.32
N SER A 591 -38.57 12.60 45.53
CA SER A 591 -38.08 13.89 46.04
C SER A 591 -37.93 14.96 44.93
N LYS A 592 -38.68 16.06 45.17
CA LYS A 592 -38.43 17.47 44.86
C LYS A 592 -38.15 17.91 43.40
N SER A 593 -39.24 18.30 42.76
CA SER A 593 -39.33 19.26 41.65
C SER A 593 -38.51 20.54 41.90
N SER A 594 -37.48 20.79 41.09
CA SER A 594 -36.91 22.11 40.88
C SER A 594 -37.93 22.99 40.14
N LYS A 595 -38.19 24.18 40.69
CA LYS A 595 -39.17 25.16 40.17
C LYS A 595 -38.85 25.50 38.71
N LYS A 596 -39.81 25.27 37.80
CA LYS A 596 -39.76 25.78 36.42
C LYS A 596 -39.89 27.31 36.44
N VAL A 597 -38.81 28.00 36.13
CA VAL A 597 -38.82 29.43 35.77
C VAL A 597 -39.46 29.57 34.37
N PRO A 598 -40.32 30.56 34.10
CA PRO A 598 -40.97 30.73 32.81
C PRO A 598 -39.97 31.01 31.68
N LEU A 599 -40.28 30.53 30.46
CA LEU A 599 -39.50 30.69 29.22
C LEU A 599 -39.20 32.15 28.79
N SER A 600 -39.65 33.16 29.56
CA SER A 600 -39.55 34.58 29.25
C SER A 600 -38.32 35.28 29.82
N SER A 601 -37.67 34.74 30.85
CA SER A 601 -36.44 35.32 31.43
C SER A 601 -35.20 34.63 30.85
N VAL A 602 -34.33 35.39 30.18
CA VAL A 602 -32.99 34.89 29.85
C VAL A 602 -32.12 34.99 31.09
N THR A 603 -31.61 33.86 31.55
CA THR A 603 -30.80 33.72 32.77
C THR A 603 -29.31 33.57 32.50
N SER A 604 -28.92 33.20 31.28
CA SER A 604 -27.54 32.97 30.88
C SER A 604 -27.32 33.22 29.38
N ILE A 605 -26.05 33.26 28.93
CA ILE A 605 -25.70 33.30 27.50
C ILE A 605 -26.33 32.11 26.76
N ILE A 606 -26.25 30.91 27.32
CA ILE A 606 -26.77 29.68 26.69
C ILE A 606 -28.29 29.76 26.50
N ASP A 607 -29.03 30.25 27.50
CA ASP A 607 -30.49 30.47 27.39
C ASP A 607 -30.82 31.52 26.32
N GLY A 608 -29.98 32.56 26.22
CA GLY A 608 -30.08 33.59 25.20
C GLY A 608 -29.90 33.02 23.79
N LEU A 609 -28.84 32.25 23.56
CA LEU A 609 -28.56 31.60 22.28
C LEU A 609 -29.66 30.61 21.89
N LYS A 610 -30.13 29.80 22.84
CA LYS A 610 -31.26 28.86 22.66
C LYS A 610 -32.53 29.59 22.23
N ARG A 611 -32.84 30.73 22.86
CA ARG A 611 -33.98 31.57 22.50
C ARG A 611 -33.83 32.17 21.10
N LEU A 612 -32.65 32.69 20.77
CA LEU A 612 -32.36 33.24 19.44
C LEU A 612 -32.46 32.17 18.35
N TYR A 613 -31.94 30.97 18.62
CA TYR A 613 -32.07 29.83 17.73
C TYR A 613 -33.53 29.51 17.41
N ILE A 614 -34.35 29.29 18.45
CA ILE A 614 -35.75 28.88 18.28
C ILE A 614 -36.56 29.97 17.56
N LYS A 615 -36.33 31.25 17.89
CA LYS A 615 -37.12 32.36 17.35
C LYS A 615 -36.70 32.82 15.96
N LYS A 616 -35.40 32.85 15.66
CA LYS A 616 -34.86 33.53 14.47
C LYS A 616 -34.18 32.56 13.49
N LEU A 617 -33.34 31.64 13.96
CA LEU A 617 -32.56 30.76 13.07
C LEU A 617 -33.30 29.49 12.64
N LYS A 618 -33.94 28.77 13.57
CA LYS A 618 -34.66 27.52 13.30
C LYS A 618 -35.75 27.65 12.22
N PRO A 619 -36.55 28.74 12.15
CA PRO A 619 -37.51 28.91 11.06
C PRO A 619 -36.84 29.00 9.68
N LEU A 620 -35.66 29.62 9.58
CA LEU A 620 -34.89 29.69 8.34
C LEU A 620 -34.38 28.29 7.96
N GLU A 621 -33.77 27.57 8.90
CA GLU A 621 -33.25 26.21 8.67
C GLU A 621 -34.32 25.23 8.19
N LEU A 622 -35.52 25.28 8.78
CA LEU A 622 -36.63 24.41 8.39
C LEU A 622 -37.21 24.78 7.02
N THR A 623 -37.36 26.09 6.74
CA THR A 623 -37.94 26.56 5.47
C THR A 623 -37.10 26.17 4.27
N TYR A 624 -35.77 26.26 4.39
CA TYR A 624 -34.84 25.94 3.30
C TYR A 624 -34.18 24.57 3.43
N ARG A 625 -34.66 23.70 4.36
CA ARG A 625 -34.19 22.32 4.53
C ARG A 625 -32.70 22.18 4.84
N PHE A 626 -32.16 23.10 5.62
CA PHE A 626 -30.74 23.09 6.04
C PHE A 626 -30.32 21.76 6.72
N HIS A 627 -31.26 21.11 7.42
CA HIS A 627 -31.04 19.85 8.12
C HIS A 627 -30.70 18.66 7.21
N ASP A 628 -31.16 18.69 5.96
CA ASP A 628 -30.91 17.63 4.99
C ASP A 628 -29.54 17.77 4.31
N PHE A 629 -29.01 19.00 4.24
CA PHE A 629 -27.80 19.32 3.48
C PHE A 629 -26.55 19.52 4.34
N VAL A 630 -26.70 20.03 5.56
CA VAL A 630 -25.54 20.47 6.37
C VAL A 630 -25.54 19.82 7.74
N SER A 631 -26.57 20.05 8.55
CA SER A 631 -26.59 19.47 9.91
C SER A 631 -27.98 19.47 10.53
N PRO A 632 -28.34 18.44 11.33
CA PRO A 632 -29.63 18.34 12.00
C PRO A 632 -29.97 19.58 12.84
N ALA A 633 -31.27 19.80 13.07
CA ALA A 633 -31.73 20.88 13.93
C ALA A 633 -31.25 20.65 15.38
N LEU A 634 -30.70 21.70 16.00
CA LEU A 634 -30.27 21.67 17.39
C LEU A 634 -31.45 21.41 18.32
N THR A 635 -31.23 20.53 19.30
CA THR A 635 -32.16 20.22 20.37
C THR A 635 -31.84 21.03 21.63
N ASN A 636 -32.77 21.06 22.59
CA ASN A 636 -32.52 21.76 23.86
C ASN A 636 -31.33 21.15 24.62
N SER A 637 -31.16 19.83 24.57
CA SER A 637 -30.05 19.14 25.22
C SER A 637 -28.70 19.45 24.57
N ASP A 638 -28.65 19.82 23.28
CA ASP A 638 -27.40 20.27 22.64
C ASP A 638 -26.91 21.62 23.20
N PHE A 639 -27.82 22.51 23.60
CA PHE A 639 -27.46 23.77 24.26
C PHE A 639 -27.08 23.54 25.73
N ASP A 640 -27.86 22.71 26.43
CA ASP A 640 -27.74 22.49 27.87
C ASP A 640 -26.63 21.47 28.22
N ALA A 641 -26.07 20.76 27.23
CA ALA A 641 -25.00 19.79 27.43
C ALA A 641 -23.80 20.43 28.14
N LYS A 642 -23.15 19.68 29.04
CA LYS A 642 -21.88 20.12 29.63
C LYS A 642 -20.74 19.91 28.62
N PRO A 643 -19.64 20.68 28.74
CA PRO A 643 -18.44 20.44 27.93
C PRO A 643 -17.96 19.00 28.04
N MET A 644 -17.61 18.39 26.91
CA MET A 644 -17.20 16.99 26.84
C MET A 644 -15.72 16.83 26.52
N VAL A 645 -15.03 15.99 27.29
CA VAL A 645 -13.62 15.62 27.09
C VAL A 645 -13.55 14.15 26.68
N MET A 646 -13.16 13.88 25.43
CA MET A 646 -13.00 12.53 24.92
C MET A 646 -11.56 12.05 25.09
N LEU A 647 -11.38 10.84 25.64
CA LEU A 647 -10.09 10.18 25.71
C LEU A 647 -10.02 9.12 24.63
N LEU A 648 -9.03 9.23 23.74
CA LEU A 648 -8.82 8.30 22.64
C LEU A 648 -7.37 7.79 22.65
N GLY A 649 -7.17 6.51 22.38
CA GLY A 649 -5.84 5.91 22.35
C GLY A 649 -5.90 4.40 22.26
N GLN A 650 -4.76 3.79 21.95
CA GLN A 650 -4.65 2.35 21.84
C GLN A 650 -4.95 1.61 23.15
N TYR A 651 -5.03 0.29 23.04
CA TYR A 651 -5.21 -0.55 24.20
C TYR A 651 -4.07 -0.39 25.23
N SER A 652 -4.42 -0.34 26.52
CA SER A 652 -3.48 -0.17 27.65
C SER A 652 -2.73 1.19 27.75
N THR A 653 -3.12 2.24 27.01
CA THR A 653 -2.49 3.58 27.14
C THR A 653 -2.85 4.34 28.43
N GLY A 654 -3.82 3.82 29.20
CA GLY A 654 -4.20 4.37 30.51
C GLY A 654 -5.36 5.37 30.51
N LYS A 655 -6.30 5.31 29.55
CA LYS A 655 -7.48 6.19 29.47
C LYS A 655 -8.35 6.15 30.74
N THR A 656 -8.85 4.98 31.11
CA THR A 656 -9.64 4.78 32.34
C THR A 656 -8.87 5.20 33.59
N THR A 657 -7.57 4.89 33.67
CA THR A 657 -6.69 5.29 34.78
C THR A 657 -6.53 6.81 34.85
N PHE A 658 -6.45 7.49 33.70
CA PHE A 658 -6.35 8.94 33.62
C PHE A 658 -7.61 9.61 34.18
N ILE A 659 -8.81 9.13 33.82
CA ILE A 659 -10.07 9.66 34.37
C ILE A 659 -10.12 9.43 35.89
N LYS A 660 -9.79 8.22 36.35
CA LYS A 660 -9.71 7.91 37.79
C LYS A 660 -8.75 8.84 38.52
N HIS A 661 -7.59 9.12 37.92
CA HIS A 661 -6.59 10.02 38.49
C HIS A 661 -7.07 11.47 38.60
N LEU A 662 -7.88 11.94 37.64
CA LEU A 662 -8.48 13.27 37.67
C LEU A 662 -9.62 13.37 38.71
N LEU A 663 -10.45 12.34 38.80
CA LEU A 663 -11.56 12.29 39.77
C LEU A 663 -11.08 11.97 41.19
N LYS A 664 -9.85 11.44 41.35
CA LYS A 664 -9.36 10.88 42.63
C LYS A 664 -10.26 9.78 43.20
N SER A 665 -11.14 9.23 42.38
CA SER A 665 -12.09 8.17 42.69
C SER A 665 -12.35 7.31 41.44
N SER A 666 -12.80 6.07 41.64
CA SER A 666 -13.31 5.25 40.53
C SER A 666 -14.74 5.68 40.17
N TYR A 667 -15.17 5.43 38.94
CA TYR A 667 -16.56 5.59 38.52
C TYR A 667 -17.25 4.24 38.28
N PRO A 668 -18.59 4.15 38.41
CA PRO A 668 -19.34 2.93 38.13
C PRO A 668 -19.08 2.39 36.72
N GLY A 669 -18.81 1.09 36.59
CA GLY A 669 -18.50 0.46 35.29
C GLY A 669 -17.04 0.60 34.83
N ALA A 670 -16.17 1.27 35.60
CA ALA A 670 -14.74 1.33 35.28
C ALA A 670 -14.06 -0.04 35.48
N HIS A 671 -13.36 -0.54 34.46
CA HIS A 671 -12.58 -1.79 34.53
C HIS A 671 -11.14 -1.56 34.08
N ILE A 672 -10.19 -1.64 35.02
CA ILE A 672 -8.76 -1.45 34.77
C ILE A 672 -8.07 -2.81 34.81
N GLY A 673 -7.52 -3.27 33.70
CA GLY A 673 -6.72 -4.50 33.63
C GLY A 673 -5.71 -4.49 32.48
N PRO A 674 -4.76 -5.45 32.46
CA PRO A 674 -3.74 -5.58 31.42
C PRO A 674 -4.23 -6.25 30.12
N GLU A 675 -5.39 -6.90 30.14
CA GLU A 675 -6.09 -7.49 28.98
C GLU A 675 -7.23 -6.59 28.48
N PRO A 676 -7.69 -6.65 27.22
CA PRO A 676 -8.78 -5.82 26.65
C PRO A 676 -10.02 -5.65 27.54
N THR A 677 -9.98 -4.76 28.55
CA THR A 677 -10.99 -4.70 29.61
C THR A 677 -12.13 -3.74 29.27
N THR A 678 -11.83 -2.64 28.56
CA THR A 678 -12.84 -1.66 28.13
C THR A 678 -13.20 -1.88 26.67
N ASP A 679 -14.28 -2.64 26.43
CA ASP A 679 -14.88 -2.85 25.10
C ASP A 679 -16.07 -1.92 24.82
N ARG A 680 -16.39 -1.01 25.76
CA ARG A 680 -17.53 -0.09 25.72
C ARG A 680 -17.12 1.38 25.69
N PHE A 681 -17.95 2.19 25.04
CA PHE A 681 -17.91 3.64 25.22
C PHE A 681 -18.62 3.98 26.52
N VAL A 682 -17.91 4.63 27.45
CA VAL A 682 -18.46 5.02 28.75
C VAL A 682 -18.45 6.53 28.87
N VAL A 683 -19.64 7.12 29.00
CA VAL A 683 -19.79 8.55 29.31
C VAL A 683 -19.87 8.71 30.82
N VAL A 684 -18.89 9.38 31.42
CA VAL A 684 -18.83 9.66 32.86
C VAL A 684 -19.33 11.08 33.11
N MET A 685 -20.48 11.21 33.76
CA MET A 685 -21.13 12.50 34.01
C MET A 685 -21.66 12.62 35.43
N SER A 686 -22.01 13.83 35.83
CA SER A 686 -22.61 14.08 37.14
C SER A 686 -24.04 13.54 37.20
N GLY A 687 -24.35 12.86 38.30
CA GLY A 687 -25.70 12.45 38.65
C GLY A 687 -25.88 12.44 40.17
N PRO A 688 -27.13 12.33 40.65
CA PRO A 688 -27.43 12.34 42.07
C PRO A 688 -26.88 11.09 42.79
N ASP A 689 -26.87 9.95 42.10
CA ASP A 689 -26.50 8.66 42.63
C ASP A 689 -25.42 8.00 41.76
N GLU A 690 -24.59 7.16 42.38
CA GLU A 690 -23.64 6.31 41.68
C GLU A 690 -24.36 5.17 40.95
N ARG A 691 -24.45 5.26 39.61
CA ARG A 691 -25.12 4.24 38.80
C ARG A 691 -24.56 4.14 37.40
N SER A 692 -24.73 2.97 36.80
CA SER A 692 -24.49 2.73 35.38
C SER A 692 -25.82 2.56 34.65
N ILE A 693 -25.98 3.28 33.54
CA ILE A 693 -27.17 3.27 32.69
C ILE A 693 -26.79 2.67 31.33
N PRO A 694 -27.44 1.58 30.88
CA PRO A 694 -27.19 0.99 29.57
C PRO A 694 -27.53 1.92 28.40
N GLY A 695 -26.76 1.83 27.31
CA GLY A 695 -26.86 2.72 26.15
C GLY A 695 -28.23 2.77 25.47
N ASN A 696 -28.95 1.65 25.42
CA ASN A 696 -30.33 1.61 24.91
C ASN A 696 -31.26 2.58 25.66
N THR A 697 -31.09 2.71 26.98
CA THR A 697 -31.88 3.60 27.83
C THR A 697 -31.42 5.05 27.70
N VAL A 698 -30.10 5.26 27.64
CA VAL A 698 -29.49 6.59 27.49
C VAL A 698 -29.91 7.25 26.17
N ALA A 699 -29.98 6.47 25.08
CA ALA A 699 -30.29 6.98 23.76
C ALA A 699 -31.77 7.41 23.58
N VAL A 700 -32.68 7.02 24.49
CA VAL A 700 -34.10 7.43 24.46
C VAL A 700 -34.43 8.55 25.45
N GLN A 701 -33.51 8.89 26.35
CA GLN A 701 -33.69 9.96 27.33
C GLN A 701 -33.55 11.34 26.66
N ALA A 702 -34.67 12.08 26.60
CA ALA A 702 -34.73 13.39 25.92
C ALA A 702 -33.93 14.49 26.63
N ASP A 703 -33.65 14.30 27.93
CA ASP A 703 -32.82 15.18 28.75
C ASP A 703 -31.31 14.96 28.52
N MET A 704 -30.92 13.92 27.78
CA MET A 704 -29.53 13.62 27.47
C MET A 704 -29.16 13.91 26.01
N PRO A 705 -27.92 14.37 25.72
CA PRO A 705 -27.49 14.75 24.37
C PRO A 705 -27.08 13.56 23.47
N PHE A 706 -27.53 12.35 23.79
CA PHE A 706 -27.07 11.08 23.18
C PHE A 706 -28.11 10.41 22.29
N SER A 707 -29.26 11.02 22.04
CA SER A 707 -30.31 10.45 21.19
C SER A 707 -29.87 10.18 19.75
N GLY A 708 -28.92 10.97 19.25
CA GLY A 708 -28.31 10.75 17.93
C GLY A 708 -27.55 9.42 17.80
N LEU A 709 -27.15 8.78 18.90
CA LEU A 709 -26.44 7.49 18.86
C LEU A 709 -27.34 6.32 18.44
N THR A 710 -28.66 6.51 18.41
CA THR A 710 -29.62 5.51 17.90
C THR A 710 -29.35 5.11 16.44
N THR A 711 -28.72 5.99 15.65
CA THR A 711 -28.39 5.71 14.23
C THR A 711 -27.38 4.59 14.05
N PHE A 712 -26.57 4.29 15.07
CA PHE A 712 -25.58 3.19 15.02
C PHE A 712 -26.17 1.82 15.39
N GLY A 713 -27.47 1.77 15.73
CA GLY A 713 -28.21 0.54 15.97
C GLY A 713 -27.91 -0.14 17.30
N THR A 714 -28.63 -1.23 17.57
CA THR A 714 -28.59 -1.97 18.84
C THR A 714 -27.23 -2.60 19.13
N ALA A 715 -26.50 -3.00 18.09
CA ALA A 715 -25.15 -3.56 18.22
C ALA A 715 -24.20 -2.59 18.93
N PHE A 716 -24.21 -1.31 18.54
CA PHE A 716 -23.43 -0.27 19.22
C PHE A 716 -24.01 0.07 20.59
N LEU A 717 -25.34 0.27 20.69
CA LEU A 717 -25.95 0.71 21.95
C LEU A 717 -25.77 -0.32 23.09
N SER A 718 -25.57 -1.60 22.78
CA SER A 718 -25.17 -2.64 23.75
C SER A 718 -23.74 -2.49 24.28
N LYS A 719 -22.89 -1.74 23.58
CA LYS A 719 -21.50 -1.39 23.91
C LYS A 719 -21.35 0.09 24.28
N PHE A 720 -22.45 0.74 24.62
CA PHE A 720 -22.49 2.12 25.09
C PHE A 720 -23.08 2.16 26.50
N GLU A 721 -22.51 2.98 27.37
CA GLU A 721 -22.86 3.04 28.79
C GLU A 721 -22.72 4.48 29.30
N CYS A 722 -23.65 4.92 30.15
CA CYS A 722 -23.53 6.18 30.87
C CYS A 722 -23.31 5.90 32.36
N SER A 723 -22.15 6.30 32.86
CA SER A 723 -21.79 6.24 34.27
C SER A 723 -22.10 7.58 34.92
N GLN A 724 -22.97 7.56 35.94
CA GLN A 724 -23.35 8.73 36.70
C GLN A 724 -22.81 8.63 38.12
N MET A 725 -22.26 9.74 38.63
CA MET A 725 -21.89 9.85 40.04
C MET A 725 -21.87 11.32 40.51
N PRO A 726 -22.11 11.59 41.80
CA PRO A 726 -21.95 12.94 42.35
C PRO A 726 -20.45 13.24 42.48
N HIS A 727 -19.97 14.24 41.73
CA HIS A 727 -18.57 14.69 41.82
C HIS A 727 -18.42 16.15 41.38
N PRO A 728 -17.72 17.02 42.14
CA PRO A 728 -17.59 18.45 41.82
C PRO A 728 -17.04 18.72 40.40
N LEU A 729 -16.04 17.95 39.96
CA LEU A 729 -15.51 18.09 38.59
C LEU A 729 -16.58 17.76 37.53
N LEU A 730 -17.41 16.75 37.77
CA LEU A 730 -18.44 16.32 36.82
C LEU A 730 -19.64 17.26 36.78
N GLU A 731 -19.75 18.19 37.75
CA GLU A 731 -20.72 19.29 37.68
C GLU A 731 -20.40 20.24 36.53
N HIS A 732 -19.13 20.34 36.13
CA HIS A 732 -18.67 21.26 35.10
C HIS A 732 -18.29 20.60 33.78
N ILE A 733 -17.82 19.35 33.80
CA ILE A 733 -17.39 18.63 32.58
C ILE A 733 -17.94 17.20 32.53
N THR A 734 -17.94 16.61 31.35
CA THR A 734 -18.30 15.20 31.12
C THR A 734 -17.14 14.51 30.42
N PHE A 735 -16.75 13.31 30.87
CA PHE A 735 -15.70 12.53 30.23
C PHE A 735 -16.31 11.46 29.31
N VAL A 736 -15.65 11.20 28.19
CA VAL A 736 -15.97 10.08 27.31
C VAL A 736 -14.76 9.16 27.28
N ASP A 737 -14.86 8.02 27.99
CA ASP A 737 -13.87 6.95 27.92
C ASP A 737 -14.19 6.06 26.72
N THR A 738 -13.25 5.99 25.77
CA THR A 738 -13.42 5.19 24.56
C THR A 738 -12.75 3.82 24.70
N PRO A 739 -13.25 2.78 24.03
CA PRO A 739 -12.55 1.51 23.92
C PRO A 739 -11.14 1.69 23.36
N GLY A 740 -10.19 0.87 23.80
CA GLY A 740 -8.85 0.87 23.22
C GLY A 740 -8.88 0.59 21.71
N VAL A 741 -8.20 1.41 20.92
CA VAL A 741 -8.03 1.13 19.49
C VAL A 741 -7.18 -0.12 19.33
N LEU A 742 -7.66 -1.08 18.53
CA LEU A 742 -7.02 -2.37 18.34
C LEU A 742 -5.87 -2.26 17.32
N SER A 743 -4.92 -3.18 17.42
CA SER A 743 -3.73 -3.21 16.56
C SER A 743 -3.78 -4.45 15.68
N GLY A 744 -4.21 -4.29 14.43
CA GLY A 744 -4.17 -5.34 13.40
C GLY A 744 -5.53 -5.70 12.79
N GLU A 745 -5.49 -6.22 11.57
CA GLU A 745 -6.68 -6.47 10.73
C GLU A 745 -7.59 -7.58 11.28
N LYS A 746 -7.02 -8.61 11.92
CA LYS A 746 -7.77 -9.75 12.50
C LYS A 746 -8.65 -9.38 13.70
N GLN A 747 -8.30 -8.31 14.41
CA GLN A 747 -9.07 -7.83 15.57
C GLN A 747 -10.21 -6.88 15.16
N ARG A 748 -10.14 -6.29 13.95
CA ARG A 748 -11.19 -5.40 13.41
C ARG A 748 -12.50 -6.13 13.15
N THR A 749 -12.44 -7.37 12.69
CA THR A 749 -13.63 -8.20 12.41
C THR A 749 -14.43 -8.59 13.66
N GLN A 750 -13.94 -8.27 14.87
CA GLN A 750 -14.65 -8.53 16.12
C GLN A 750 -15.69 -7.46 16.49
N ARG A 751 -15.64 -6.25 15.90
CA ARG A 751 -16.60 -5.18 16.22
C ARG A 751 -17.84 -5.26 15.32
N ALA A 752 -19.00 -5.46 15.92
CA ALA A 752 -20.30 -5.50 15.21
C ALA A 752 -20.87 -4.11 14.87
N TYR A 753 -20.08 -3.04 15.04
CA TYR A 753 -20.50 -1.65 14.80
C TYR A 753 -19.36 -0.81 14.22
N ASP A 754 -19.71 0.30 13.57
CA ASP A 754 -18.74 1.24 13.01
C ASP A 754 -18.07 2.09 14.10
N PHE A 755 -16.93 1.62 14.59
CA PHE A 755 -16.14 2.34 15.59
C PHE A 755 -15.69 3.72 15.10
N THR A 756 -15.30 3.85 13.82
CA THR A 756 -14.75 5.11 13.28
C THR A 756 -15.85 6.17 13.19
N GLY A 757 -17.04 5.77 12.72
CA GLY A 757 -18.22 6.64 12.68
C GLY A 757 -18.66 7.10 14.06
N VAL A 758 -18.69 6.19 15.05
CA VAL A 758 -19.02 6.55 16.45
C VAL A 758 -17.99 7.52 17.03
N THR A 759 -16.69 7.27 16.84
CA THR A 759 -15.65 8.19 17.33
C THR A 759 -15.74 9.56 16.67
N SER A 760 -16.03 9.62 15.37
CA SER A 760 -16.26 10.88 14.65
C SER A 760 -17.49 11.63 15.20
N TRP A 761 -18.57 10.92 15.53
CA TRP A 761 -19.76 11.51 16.15
C TRP A 761 -19.44 12.15 17.51
N PHE A 762 -18.68 11.47 18.37
CA PHE A 762 -18.25 12.06 19.64
C PHE A 762 -17.29 13.23 19.42
N ALA A 763 -16.32 13.12 18.51
CA ALA A 763 -15.38 14.19 18.19
C ALA A 763 -16.07 15.49 17.77
N ALA A 764 -17.17 15.37 17.01
CA ALA A 764 -17.97 16.52 16.61
C ALA A 764 -18.60 17.23 17.81
N LYS A 765 -19.08 16.47 18.82
CA LYS A 765 -19.74 17.02 20.02
C LYS A 765 -18.79 17.39 21.16
N CYS A 766 -17.59 16.83 21.22
CA CYS A 766 -16.62 17.12 22.28
C CYS A 766 -15.98 18.49 22.12
N ASP A 767 -15.54 19.05 23.25
CA ASP A 767 -14.83 20.34 23.32
C ASP A 767 -13.31 20.14 23.38
N LEU A 768 -12.87 18.99 23.92
CA LEU A 768 -11.47 18.57 23.96
C LEU A 768 -11.33 17.08 23.62
N ILE A 769 -10.30 16.74 22.85
CA ILE A 769 -9.96 15.36 22.50
C ILE A 769 -8.53 15.08 22.97
N LEU A 770 -8.38 14.21 23.95
CA LEU A 770 -7.08 13.76 24.46
C LEU A 770 -6.64 12.50 23.71
N LEU A 771 -5.55 12.60 22.94
CA LEU A 771 -4.89 11.46 22.30
C LEU A 771 -3.80 10.90 23.21
N LEU A 772 -4.05 9.74 23.83
CA LEU A 772 -3.14 9.11 24.78
C LEU A 772 -2.21 8.10 24.09
N PHE A 773 -0.91 8.25 24.33
CA PHE A 773 0.15 7.36 23.88
C PHE A 773 0.94 6.80 25.08
N ASP A 774 1.47 5.60 24.91
CA ASP A 774 2.37 4.94 25.85
C ASP A 774 3.77 4.86 25.21
N PRO A 775 4.85 5.31 25.88
CA PRO A 775 6.21 5.30 25.35
C PRO A 775 6.70 3.92 24.92
N HIS A 776 6.22 2.85 25.58
CA HIS A 776 6.61 1.48 25.26
C HIS A 776 5.87 0.92 24.04
N LYS A 777 4.77 1.56 23.62
CA LYS A 777 3.86 1.10 22.56
C LYS A 777 3.45 2.27 21.66
N LEU A 778 4.45 2.90 21.03
CA LEU A 778 4.24 4.06 20.16
C LEU A 778 3.71 3.74 18.75
N ASP A 779 3.50 2.47 18.42
CA ASP A 779 3.09 2.06 17.08
C ASP A 779 1.71 2.61 16.72
N ILE A 780 1.62 3.61 15.84
CA ILE A 780 0.32 4.09 15.35
C ILE A 780 -0.23 3.06 14.36
N SER A 781 -1.07 2.15 14.85
CA SER A 781 -1.73 1.12 14.03
C SER A 781 -2.54 1.75 12.90
N ASP A 782 -2.76 1.03 11.80
CA ASP A 782 -3.56 1.56 10.69
C ASP A 782 -5.01 1.84 11.09
N GLU A 783 -5.53 1.18 12.14
CA GLU A 783 -6.85 1.51 12.67
C GLU A 783 -6.79 2.84 13.40
N PHE A 784 -5.77 3.05 14.22
CA PHE A 784 -5.60 4.31 14.92
C PHE A 784 -5.35 5.47 13.95
N LYS A 785 -4.58 5.27 12.87
CA LYS A 785 -4.45 6.26 11.78
C LYS A 785 -5.80 6.61 11.16
N ARG A 786 -6.66 5.63 10.89
CA ARG A 786 -8.00 5.88 10.32
C ARG A 786 -8.90 6.63 11.29
N VAL A 787 -8.85 6.29 12.58
CA VAL A 787 -9.59 7.02 13.61
C VAL A 787 -9.08 8.45 13.76
N ILE A 788 -7.76 8.67 13.81
CA ILE A 788 -7.19 10.04 13.84
C ILE A 788 -7.58 10.80 12.56
N SER A 789 -7.58 10.13 11.41
CA SER A 789 -8.01 10.75 10.14
C SER A 789 -9.50 11.13 10.14
N SER A 790 -10.36 10.44 10.92
CA SER A 790 -11.77 10.82 11.06
C SER A 790 -12.01 12.00 12.01
N LEU A 791 -10.95 12.48 12.69
CA LEU A 791 -10.96 13.70 13.50
C LEU A 791 -10.59 14.97 12.70
N ARG A 792 -10.29 14.84 11.40
CA ARG A 792 -9.92 15.99 10.56
C ARG A 792 -10.99 17.07 10.59
N GLY A 793 -10.58 18.33 10.74
CA GLY A 793 -11.49 19.46 10.92
C GLY A 793 -11.86 19.72 12.38
N HIS A 794 -11.33 18.92 13.31
CA HIS A 794 -11.40 19.13 14.76
C HIS A 794 -10.00 19.21 15.40
N ASP A 795 -8.98 19.51 14.60
CA ASP A 795 -7.57 19.51 15.00
C ASP A 795 -7.29 20.49 16.16
N ASP A 796 -8.03 21.61 16.21
CA ASP A 796 -7.96 22.62 17.26
C ASP A 796 -8.35 22.08 18.66
N LYS A 797 -9.21 21.06 18.70
CA LYS A 797 -9.66 20.36 19.92
C LYS A 797 -8.67 19.31 20.40
N ILE A 798 -7.69 18.91 19.58
CA ILE A 798 -6.84 17.77 19.89
C ILE A 798 -5.70 18.22 20.81
N ARG A 799 -5.45 17.46 21.87
CA ARG A 799 -4.25 17.54 22.70
C ARG A 799 -3.68 16.15 22.86
N VAL A 800 -2.35 16.06 22.81
CA VAL A 800 -1.66 14.77 22.87
C VAL A 800 -1.14 14.58 24.29
N VAL A 801 -1.25 13.37 24.83
CA VAL A 801 -0.73 13.00 26.14
C VAL A 801 0.19 11.80 25.97
N LEU A 802 1.48 12.00 26.22
CA LEU A 802 2.46 10.92 26.33
C LEU A 802 2.48 10.47 27.79
N ASN A 803 1.66 9.45 28.08
CA ASN A 803 1.44 8.92 29.42
C ASN A 803 2.52 7.89 29.79
N LYS A 804 2.69 7.58 31.08
CA LYS A 804 3.69 6.63 31.59
C LYS A 804 5.15 6.99 31.26
N ALA A 805 5.45 8.28 31.09
CA ALA A 805 6.80 8.76 30.76
C ALA A 805 7.84 8.45 31.86
N ASP A 806 7.39 8.20 33.10
CA ASP A 806 8.23 7.80 34.25
C ASP A 806 8.82 6.39 34.14
N GLN A 807 8.40 5.62 33.13
CA GLN A 807 8.85 4.24 32.93
C GLN A 807 10.06 4.11 32.02
N ILE A 808 10.50 5.20 31.39
CA ILE A 808 11.63 5.24 30.47
C ILE A 808 12.64 6.31 30.90
N ASP A 809 13.89 6.16 30.48
CA ASP A 809 14.93 7.15 30.75
C ASP A 809 14.75 8.41 29.87
N THR A 810 15.40 9.51 30.27
CA THR A 810 15.30 10.80 29.59
C THR A 810 15.74 10.76 28.12
N GLN A 811 16.75 9.96 27.76
CA GLN A 811 17.20 9.87 26.36
C GLN A 811 16.19 9.08 25.52
N GLN A 812 15.69 7.96 26.03
CA GLN A 812 14.62 7.21 25.40
C GLN A 812 13.35 8.05 25.27
N LEU A 813 13.04 8.89 26.27
CA LEU A 813 11.89 9.80 26.24
C LEU A 813 11.99 10.79 25.09
N MET A 814 13.16 11.39 24.86
CA MET A 814 13.35 12.31 23.74
C MET A 814 13.24 11.60 22.38
N ARG A 815 13.71 10.34 22.27
CA ARG A 815 13.56 9.51 21.06
C ARG A 815 12.09 9.19 20.78
N VAL A 816 11.37 8.75 21.82
CA VAL A 816 9.93 8.44 21.80
C VAL A 816 9.12 9.69 21.42
N TYR A 817 9.41 10.82 22.05
CA TYR A 817 8.77 12.10 21.75
C TYR A 817 8.98 12.52 20.28
N GLY A 818 10.22 12.45 19.79
CA GLY A 818 10.54 12.74 18.38
C GLY A 818 9.81 11.82 17.41
N ALA A 819 9.77 10.51 17.69
CA ALA A 819 9.06 9.52 16.88
C ALA A 819 7.54 9.75 16.86
N LEU A 820 6.96 10.14 18.00
CA LEU A 820 5.55 10.49 18.12
C LEU A 820 5.21 11.72 17.28
N MET A 821 5.99 12.79 17.40
CA MET A 821 5.77 14.03 16.64
C MET A 821 5.91 13.81 15.14
N TRP A 822 6.92 13.03 14.72
CA TRP A 822 7.09 12.62 13.32
C TRP A 822 5.86 11.86 12.79
N SER A 823 5.35 10.93 13.59
CA SER A 823 4.21 10.10 13.19
C SER A 823 2.90 10.90 13.15
N LEU A 824 2.66 11.76 14.13
CA LEU A 824 1.50 12.64 14.17
C LEU A 824 1.51 13.65 13.03
N GLY A 825 2.66 14.24 12.71
CA GLY A 825 2.81 15.16 11.58
C GLY A 825 2.40 14.52 10.25
N LYS A 826 2.73 13.24 10.04
CA LYS A 826 2.30 12.48 8.85
C LYS A 826 0.80 12.18 8.81
N VAL A 827 0.16 11.97 9.96
CA VAL A 827 -1.24 11.51 10.04
C VAL A 827 -2.23 12.68 10.05
N LEU A 828 -1.99 13.70 10.88
CA LEU A 828 -2.87 14.87 11.01
C LEU A 828 -2.80 15.77 9.77
N ASN A 829 -1.63 15.86 9.12
CA ASN A 829 -1.44 16.66 7.91
C ASN A 829 -1.86 18.14 8.12
N THR A 830 -1.59 18.67 9.31
CA THR A 830 -1.77 20.07 9.68
C THR A 830 -0.41 20.77 9.74
N PRO A 831 -0.29 22.04 9.32
CA PRO A 831 0.94 22.80 9.49
C PRO A 831 1.20 23.18 10.96
N GLU A 832 0.17 23.12 11.80
CA GLU A 832 0.24 23.46 13.23
C GLU A 832 0.78 22.30 14.06
N VAL A 833 1.72 22.61 14.94
CA VAL A 833 2.34 21.64 15.85
C VAL A 833 1.40 21.37 17.03
N MET A 834 1.07 20.09 17.24
CA MET A 834 0.20 19.68 18.34
C MET A 834 0.89 19.80 19.70
N ARG A 835 0.18 20.36 20.69
CA ARG A 835 0.65 20.37 22.09
C ARG A 835 0.63 18.96 22.68
N VAL A 836 1.79 18.50 23.13
CA VAL A 836 1.98 17.20 23.80
C VAL A 836 2.27 17.42 25.28
N TYR A 837 1.48 16.80 26.16
CA TYR A 837 1.70 16.74 27.60
C TYR A 837 2.46 15.46 27.96
N ILE A 838 3.61 15.61 28.62
CA ILE A 838 4.50 14.49 28.95
C ILE A 838 4.41 14.21 30.45
N GLY A 839 4.05 13.00 30.85
CA GLY A 839 3.99 12.67 32.27
C GLY A 839 3.45 11.28 32.57
N SER A 840 3.15 11.04 33.84
CA SER A 840 2.54 9.80 34.31
C SER A 840 1.28 10.11 35.10
N PHE A 841 0.12 9.92 34.47
CA PHE A 841 -1.17 10.34 35.03
C PHE A 841 -1.83 9.18 35.79
N ASN A 842 -1.27 8.86 36.95
CA ASN A 842 -1.78 7.84 37.85
C ASN A 842 -1.48 8.20 39.32
N ASP A 843 -2.04 7.46 40.26
CA ASP A 843 -1.90 7.77 41.70
C ASP A 843 -0.59 7.24 42.31
N LYS A 844 0.31 6.63 41.52
CA LYS A 844 1.60 6.13 41.99
C LYS A 844 2.64 7.26 41.97
N PRO A 845 3.60 7.26 42.90
CA PRO A 845 4.70 8.22 42.87
C PRO A 845 5.55 8.05 41.61
N VAL A 846 6.04 9.17 41.07
CA VAL A 846 6.97 9.20 39.93
C VAL A 846 8.25 8.42 40.31
N ARG A 847 8.71 7.55 39.40
CA ARG A 847 9.94 6.79 39.60
C ARG A 847 11.16 7.70 39.45
N GLU A 848 11.66 8.22 40.57
CA GLU A 848 12.81 9.13 40.60
C GLU A 848 14.10 8.51 40.03
N ALA A 849 14.29 7.20 40.20
CA ALA A 849 15.47 6.47 39.75
C ALA A 849 15.65 6.43 38.21
N ALA A 850 14.57 6.46 37.43
CA ALA A 850 14.62 6.41 35.97
C ALA A 850 14.59 7.80 35.31
N SER A 851 13.97 8.78 35.98
CA SER A 851 13.64 10.08 35.39
C SER A 851 14.69 11.17 35.67
N GLY A 852 15.49 10.98 36.74
CA GLY A 852 16.34 12.05 37.29
C GLY A 852 15.53 13.24 37.85
N PRO A 853 16.20 14.20 38.51
CA PRO A 853 15.53 15.37 39.11
C PRO A 853 14.84 16.27 38.08
N ILE A 854 15.45 16.41 36.88
CA ILE A 854 14.91 17.22 35.78
C ILE A 854 13.62 16.60 35.20
N GLY A 855 13.53 15.27 35.10
CA GLY A 855 12.34 14.59 34.58
C GLY A 855 11.12 14.75 35.49
N LYS A 856 11.32 14.72 36.82
CA LYS A 856 10.24 14.92 37.79
C LYS A 856 9.63 16.31 37.68
N GLU A 857 10.46 17.36 37.67
CA GLU A 857 9.99 18.74 37.52
C GLU A 857 9.23 18.93 36.20
N LEU A 858 9.74 18.36 35.10
CA LEU A 858 9.06 18.38 33.81
C LEU A 858 7.67 17.74 33.88
N PHE A 859 7.55 16.53 34.44
CA PHE A 859 6.28 15.81 34.51
C PHE A 859 5.25 16.52 35.38
N GLU A 860 5.66 17.06 36.54
CA GLU A 860 4.79 17.82 37.43
C GLU A 860 4.29 19.10 36.74
N LYS A 861 5.18 19.84 36.08
CA LYS A 861 4.84 21.06 35.34
C LYS A 861 3.92 20.77 34.15
N GLU A 862 4.18 19.71 33.39
CA GLU A 862 3.32 19.30 32.27
C GLU A 862 1.94 18.82 32.74
N GLN A 863 1.87 18.14 33.88
CA GLN A 863 0.61 17.75 34.50
C GLN A 863 -0.19 18.97 35.00
N GLU A 864 0.47 19.96 35.61
CA GLU A 864 -0.17 21.23 35.99
C GLU A 864 -0.68 22.01 34.78
N ASN A 865 0.11 22.06 33.70
CA ASN A 865 -0.31 22.68 32.44
C ASN A 865 -1.56 22.01 31.88
N LEU A 866 -1.61 20.67 31.86
CA LEU A 866 -2.80 19.94 31.42
C LEU A 866 -4.01 20.21 32.32
N LEU A 867 -3.83 20.23 33.65
CA LEU A 867 -4.91 20.54 34.59
C LEU A 867 -5.44 21.96 34.41
N THR A 868 -4.57 22.93 34.15
CA THR A 868 -4.96 24.30 33.82
C THR A 868 -5.77 24.32 32.53
N ASP A 869 -5.31 23.63 31.50
CA ASP A 869 -6.02 23.53 30.22
C ASP A 869 -7.42 22.87 30.39
N LEU A 870 -7.53 21.86 31.26
CA LEU A 870 -8.79 21.19 31.62
C LEU A 870 -9.75 22.11 32.41
N LYS A 871 -9.23 22.92 33.35
CA LYS A 871 -10.02 23.89 34.12
C LYS A 871 -10.60 24.99 33.24
N ASP A 872 -9.89 25.38 32.19
CA ASP A 872 -10.33 26.41 31.25
C ASP A 872 -11.39 25.90 30.25
N ILE A 873 -11.62 24.58 30.16
CA ILE A 873 -12.55 24.01 29.16
C ILE A 873 -13.94 24.62 29.23
N PRO A 874 -14.62 24.74 30.40
CA PRO A 874 -15.97 25.28 30.43
C PRO A 874 -16.06 26.72 29.90
N LYS A 875 -15.06 27.53 30.23
CA LYS A 875 -14.91 28.89 29.70
C LYS A 875 -14.73 28.88 28.18
N LYS A 876 -13.75 28.12 27.67
CA LYS A 876 -13.46 27.95 26.24
C LYS A 876 -14.65 27.37 25.46
N ALA A 877 -15.41 26.46 26.07
CA ALA A 877 -16.58 25.81 25.48
C ALA A 877 -17.75 26.79 25.32
N CYS A 878 -17.95 27.71 26.26
CA CYS A 878 -18.96 28.77 26.11
C CYS A 878 -18.65 29.66 24.90
N ASP A 879 -17.40 30.14 24.80
CA ASP A 879 -16.94 30.97 23.68
C ASP A 879 -17.03 30.21 22.34
N ARG A 880 -16.64 28.93 22.34
CA ARG A 880 -16.77 28.05 21.18
C ARG A 880 -18.21 27.90 20.74
N ARG A 881 -19.15 27.69 21.67
CA ARG A 881 -20.59 27.56 21.34
C ARG A 881 -21.14 28.82 20.71
N ILE A 882 -20.75 29.99 21.19
CA ILE A 882 -21.10 31.27 20.56
C ILE A 882 -20.57 31.30 19.13
N ASN A 883 -19.29 30.98 18.92
CA ASN A 883 -18.67 31.00 17.60
C ASN A 883 -19.30 29.99 16.63
N GLU A 884 -19.57 28.76 17.07
CA GLU A 884 -20.23 27.73 16.26
C GLU A 884 -21.68 28.11 15.95
N PHE A 885 -22.39 28.75 16.88
CA PHE A 885 -23.72 29.27 16.64
C PHE A 885 -23.72 30.35 15.55
N VAL A 886 -22.76 31.28 15.61
CA VAL A 886 -22.57 32.33 14.61
C VAL A 886 -22.20 31.73 13.23
N LYS A 887 -21.27 30.77 13.18
CA LYS A 887 -20.92 30.05 11.94
C LYS A 887 -22.14 29.36 11.33
N ARG A 888 -22.92 28.64 12.16
CA ARG A 888 -24.14 27.97 11.73
C ARG A 888 -25.17 28.96 11.16
N ALA A 889 -25.35 30.10 11.81
CA ALA A 889 -26.25 31.15 11.33
C ALA A 889 -25.84 31.70 9.94
N ARG A 890 -24.53 31.94 9.73
CA ARG A 890 -24.01 32.35 8.41
C ARG A 890 -24.21 31.25 7.36
N ALA A 891 -23.88 30.01 7.68
CA ALA A 891 -24.05 28.87 6.78
C ALA A 891 -25.52 28.67 6.39
N ALA A 892 -26.46 28.77 7.33
CA ALA A 892 -27.89 28.68 7.07
C ALA A 892 -28.40 29.83 6.18
N LYS A 893 -27.89 31.05 6.38
CA LYS A 893 -28.19 32.20 5.53
C LYS A 893 -27.72 31.98 4.08
N ILE A 894 -26.47 31.53 3.91
CA ILE A 894 -25.90 31.25 2.57
C ILE A 894 -26.64 30.10 1.90
N HIS A 895 -26.96 29.05 2.64
CA HIS A 895 -27.77 27.94 2.16
C HIS A 895 -29.14 28.41 1.65
N ALA A 896 -29.81 29.29 2.40
CA ALA A 896 -31.09 29.88 1.97
C ALA A 896 -30.95 30.67 0.66
N TYR A 897 -29.87 31.44 0.48
CA TYR A 897 -29.59 32.14 -0.78
C TYR A 897 -29.35 31.17 -1.94
N ILE A 898 -28.55 30.12 -1.74
CA ILE A 898 -28.27 29.09 -2.76
C ILE A 898 -29.56 28.41 -3.21
N ILE A 899 -30.35 27.88 -2.26
CA ILE A 899 -31.60 27.18 -2.56
C ILE A 899 -32.58 28.11 -3.29
N SER A 900 -32.69 29.36 -2.85
CA SER A 900 -33.57 30.35 -3.47
C SER A 900 -33.12 30.74 -4.89
N HIS A 901 -31.81 30.87 -5.11
CA HIS A 901 -31.23 31.16 -6.42
C HIS A 901 -31.50 30.02 -7.40
N LEU A 902 -31.21 28.77 -7.00
CA LEU A 902 -31.51 27.59 -7.81
C LEU A 902 -33.01 27.49 -8.14
N LYS A 903 -33.87 27.74 -7.17
CA LYS A 903 -35.33 27.82 -7.37
C LYS A 903 -35.72 28.92 -8.37
N GLY A 904 -35.03 30.07 -8.34
CA GLY A 904 -35.24 31.19 -9.26
C GLY A 904 -34.87 30.88 -10.71
N GLN A 905 -33.88 30.00 -10.94
CA GLN A 905 -33.44 29.59 -12.28
C GLN A 905 -34.33 28.51 -12.92
N MET A 906 -35.29 27.94 -12.17
CA MET A 906 -36.15 26.87 -12.70
C MET A 906 -37.28 27.41 -13.60
N PRO A 907 -37.51 26.81 -14.78
CA PRO A 907 -38.59 27.23 -15.68
C PRO A 907 -39.96 26.83 -15.12
N SER A 908 -40.98 27.66 -15.37
CA SER A 908 -42.32 27.45 -14.80
C SER A 908 -43.10 26.28 -15.43
N MET A 909 -42.87 25.93 -16.69
CA MET A 909 -43.72 24.98 -17.44
C MET A 909 -42.96 23.81 -18.10
N ILE A 910 -42.02 24.05 -19.02
CA ILE A 910 -41.39 23.00 -19.85
C ILE A 910 -39.86 22.99 -19.64
N GLY A 911 -39.24 21.81 -19.67
CA GLY A 911 -37.78 21.66 -19.62
C GLY A 911 -37.17 21.65 -18.21
N LYS A 912 -37.98 21.41 -17.17
CA LYS A 912 -37.55 21.38 -15.77
C LYS A 912 -36.41 20.40 -15.52
N ALA A 913 -36.54 19.15 -15.99
CA ALA A 913 -35.51 18.11 -15.80
C ALA A 913 -34.17 18.50 -16.43
N LYS A 914 -34.20 19.01 -17.68
CA LYS A 914 -33.00 19.46 -18.40
C LYS A 914 -32.33 20.65 -17.70
N THR A 915 -33.13 21.59 -17.18
CA THR A 915 -32.61 22.76 -16.46
C THR A 915 -32.04 22.38 -15.11
N GLN A 916 -32.73 21.51 -14.36
CA GLN A 916 -32.23 20.98 -13.10
C GLN A 916 -30.88 20.29 -13.29
N GLN A 917 -30.75 19.40 -14.28
CA GLN A 917 -29.49 18.72 -14.56
C GLN A 917 -28.38 19.73 -14.90
N ARG A 918 -28.68 20.74 -15.72
CA ARG A 918 -27.73 21.82 -16.05
C ARG A 918 -27.28 22.61 -14.81
N LEU A 919 -28.20 22.94 -13.90
CA LEU A 919 -27.88 23.67 -12.66
C LEU A 919 -27.03 22.83 -11.71
N ILE A 920 -27.30 21.53 -11.64
CA ILE A 920 -26.54 20.56 -10.84
C ILE A 920 -25.13 20.36 -11.43
N ASP A 921 -25.00 20.27 -12.75
CA ASP A 921 -23.71 20.10 -13.42
C ASP A 921 -22.83 21.35 -13.29
N ASN A 922 -23.43 22.55 -13.32
CA ASN A 922 -22.73 23.83 -13.20
C ASN A 922 -22.82 24.45 -11.78
N LEU A 923 -22.99 23.64 -10.74
CA LEU A 923 -23.27 24.13 -9.38
C LEU A 923 -22.18 25.07 -8.82
N ALA A 924 -20.90 24.83 -9.15
CA ALA A 924 -19.80 25.70 -8.74
C ALA A 924 -19.94 27.13 -9.28
N ASP A 925 -20.35 27.27 -10.54
CA ASP A 925 -20.58 28.58 -11.16
C ASP A 925 -21.80 29.27 -10.55
N GLU A 926 -22.86 28.51 -10.22
CA GLU A 926 -24.03 29.06 -9.53
C GLU A 926 -23.68 29.56 -8.13
N PHE A 927 -22.82 28.86 -7.38
CA PHE A 927 -22.30 29.37 -6.10
C PHE A 927 -21.52 30.68 -6.30
N GLY A 928 -20.68 30.76 -7.32
CA GLY A 928 -19.95 31.98 -7.67
C GLY A 928 -20.85 33.15 -8.09
N LYS A 929 -22.06 32.91 -8.61
CA LYS A 929 -23.05 33.97 -8.85
C LYS A 929 -23.66 34.47 -7.55
N VAL A 930 -24.13 33.56 -6.69
CA VAL A 930 -24.69 33.89 -5.37
C VAL A 930 -23.67 34.66 -4.52
N GLN A 931 -22.40 34.25 -4.56
CA GLN A 931 -21.31 34.94 -3.88
C GLN A 931 -21.17 36.40 -4.30
N ARG A 932 -21.22 36.67 -5.61
CA ARG A 932 -21.08 38.02 -6.17
C ARG A 932 -22.32 38.88 -5.95
N GLU A 933 -23.51 38.29 -6.07
CA GLU A 933 -24.79 39.00 -5.91
C GLU A 933 -25.01 39.48 -4.47
N PHE A 934 -24.66 38.64 -3.48
CA PHE A 934 -24.91 38.94 -2.07
C PHE A 934 -23.64 39.32 -1.28
N HIS A 935 -22.50 39.50 -1.96
CA HIS A 935 -21.20 39.86 -1.36
C HIS A 935 -20.78 38.96 -0.19
N LEU A 936 -20.87 37.64 -0.40
CA LEU A 936 -20.63 36.65 0.64
C LEU A 936 -19.17 36.16 0.63
N PRO A 937 -18.56 35.88 1.80
CA PRO A 937 -17.22 35.31 1.87
C PRO A 937 -17.17 33.92 1.23
N PRO A 938 -16.16 33.59 0.40
CA PRO A 938 -16.06 32.28 -0.24
C PRO A 938 -15.90 31.14 0.77
N GLY A 939 -15.26 31.40 1.92
CA GLY A 939 -15.02 30.38 2.95
C GLY A 939 -16.27 29.91 3.70
N ASP A 940 -17.39 30.64 3.62
CA ASP A 940 -18.64 30.25 4.27
C ASP A 940 -19.54 29.39 3.34
N PHE A 941 -19.13 29.14 2.09
CA PHE A 941 -19.88 28.29 1.16
C PHE A 941 -19.65 26.78 1.43
N PRO A 942 -20.68 25.93 1.25
CA PRO A 942 -20.54 24.49 1.42
C PRO A 942 -19.69 23.86 0.31
N ASN A 943 -19.16 22.66 0.58
CA ASN A 943 -18.47 21.86 -0.44
C ASN A 943 -19.42 21.53 -1.61
N VAL A 944 -19.01 21.87 -2.83
CA VAL A 944 -19.85 21.76 -4.04
C VAL A 944 -20.25 20.31 -4.32
N GLU A 945 -19.31 19.36 -4.21
CA GLU A 945 -19.58 17.95 -4.54
C GLU A 945 -20.55 17.32 -3.55
N HIS A 946 -20.33 17.52 -2.24
CA HIS A 946 -21.25 17.05 -1.23
C HIS A 946 -22.65 17.65 -1.39
N PHE A 947 -22.73 18.96 -1.69
CA PHE A 947 -24.01 19.61 -1.94
C PHE A 947 -24.70 19.03 -3.18
N LYS A 948 -23.95 18.75 -4.24
CA LYS A 948 -24.43 18.16 -5.50
C LYS A 948 -25.04 16.78 -5.27
N GLU A 949 -24.37 15.93 -4.48
CA GLU A 949 -24.85 14.58 -4.12
C GLU A 949 -26.22 14.64 -3.43
N VAL A 950 -26.37 15.49 -2.42
CA VAL A 950 -27.64 15.65 -1.70
C VAL A 950 -28.71 16.27 -2.61
N LEU A 951 -28.35 17.30 -3.39
CA LEU A 951 -29.26 18.02 -4.28
C LEU A 951 -29.87 17.12 -5.36
N ASN A 952 -29.15 16.10 -5.83
CA ASN A 952 -29.66 15.10 -6.78
C ASN A 952 -30.91 14.35 -6.26
N GLY A 953 -31.07 14.23 -4.94
CA GLY A 953 -32.23 13.61 -4.31
C GLY A 953 -33.48 14.50 -4.30
N TYR A 954 -33.38 15.77 -4.70
CA TYR A 954 -34.46 16.75 -4.61
C TYR A 954 -34.90 17.29 -5.98
N SER A 955 -36.17 17.72 -6.06
CA SER A 955 -36.67 18.49 -7.21
C SER A 955 -36.53 19.98 -6.91
N ILE A 956 -35.68 20.68 -7.66
CA ILE A 956 -35.36 22.10 -7.40
C ILE A 956 -36.62 22.98 -7.51
N ASP A 957 -37.59 22.58 -8.32
CA ASP A 957 -38.86 23.30 -8.46
C ASP A 957 -39.78 23.20 -7.23
N LYS A 958 -39.50 22.32 -6.27
CA LYS A 958 -40.25 22.23 -5.00
C LYS A 958 -39.67 23.09 -3.89
N PHE A 959 -38.53 23.74 -4.11
CA PHE A 959 -37.95 24.63 -3.13
C PHE A 959 -38.73 25.94 -2.98
N GLU A 960 -38.57 26.55 -1.81
CA GLU A 960 -39.14 27.84 -1.46
C GLU A 960 -38.36 28.98 -2.13
N LYS A 961 -39.06 30.07 -2.47
CA LYS A 961 -38.42 31.32 -2.88
C LYS A 961 -37.87 32.05 -1.66
N LEU A 962 -36.89 32.95 -1.87
CA LEU A 962 -36.30 33.75 -0.81
C LEU A 962 -37.37 34.56 -0.06
N LYS A 963 -37.34 34.49 1.27
CA LYS A 963 -38.19 35.22 2.21
C LYS A 963 -37.33 36.26 2.95
N PRO A 964 -37.29 37.52 2.49
CA PRO A 964 -36.37 38.53 3.03
C PRO A 964 -36.52 38.76 4.54
N LYS A 965 -37.75 38.66 5.07
CA LYS A 965 -38.02 38.81 6.51
C LYS A 965 -37.26 37.80 7.39
N MET A 966 -37.10 36.55 6.92
CA MET A 966 -36.39 35.52 7.68
C MET A 966 -34.88 35.76 7.65
N VAL A 967 -34.36 36.20 6.51
CA VAL A 967 -32.94 36.55 6.35
C VAL A 967 -32.61 37.77 7.21
N GLN A 968 -33.44 38.82 7.14
CA GLN A 968 -33.29 40.01 7.98
C GLN A 968 -33.31 39.67 9.47
N ALA A 969 -34.19 38.76 9.91
CA ALA A 969 -34.21 38.33 11.30
C ALA A 969 -32.86 37.70 11.74
N VAL A 970 -32.21 36.92 10.87
CA VAL A 970 -30.88 36.35 11.15
C VAL A 970 -29.78 37.41 11.07
N ASP A 971 -29.87 38.38 10.17
CA ASP A 971 -28.93 39.51 10.13
C ASP A 971 -29.04 40.39 11.39
N ASP A 972 -30.25 40.69 11.85
CA ASP A 972 -30.48 41.41 13.11
C ASP A 972 -29.96 40.62 14.32
N MET A 973 -30.08 39.29 14.27
CA MET A 973 -29.54 38.40 15.31
C MET A 973 -28.01 38.49 15.38
N LEU A 974 -27.34 38.46 14.24
CA LEU A 974 -25.88 38.52 14.16
C LEU A 974 -25.33 39.92 14.43
N GLY A 975 -26.02 40.96 13.97
CA GLY A 975 -25.57 42.35 14.08
C GLY A 975 -25.89 43.03 15.41
N TYR A 976 -26.98 42.64 16.08
CA TYR A 976 -27.45 43.32 17.29
C TYR A 976 -27.72 42.36 18.46
N ASP A 977 -28.53 41.32 18.27
CA ASP A 977 -28.98 40.50 19.42
C ASP A 977 -27.84 39.72 20.10
N ILE A 978 -26.92 39.14 19.32
CA ILE A 978 -25.78 38.40 19.87
C ILE A 978 -24.82 39.37 20.58
N PRO A 979 -24.38 40.50 19.98
CA PRO A 979 -23.61 41.52 20.70
C PRO A 979 -24.27 42.00 21.99
N ASP A 980 -25.58 42.29 21.97
CA ASP A 980 -26.32 42.71 23.16
C ASP A 980 -26.40 41.60 24.22
N LEU A 981 -26.54 40.35 23.81
CA LEU A 981 -26.50 39.21 24.72
C LEU A 981 -25.14 39.10 25.44
N LEU A 982 -24.04 39.23 24.69
CA LEU A 982 -22.67 39.16 25.23
C LEU A 982 -22.32 40.39 26.10
N LYS A 983 -22.96 41.54 25.85
CA LYS A 983 -22.84 42.73 26.70
C LYS A 983 -23.57 42.57 28.04
N ASN A 984 -24.74 41.94 28.02
CA ASN A 984 -25.61 41.81 29.20
C ASN A 984 -25.28 40.60 30.07
N PHE A 985 -24.69 39.55 29.50
CA PHE A 985 -24.33 38.33 30.22
C PHE A 985 -22.85 38.02 30.00
N ARG A 986 -22.09 37.90 31.09
CA ARG A 986 -20.70 37.42 31.05
C ARG A 986 -20.64 35.90 30.97
N ASN A 987 -19.51 35.38 30.53
CA ASN A 987 -19.25 33.95 30.58
C ASN A 987 -19.33 33.51 32.06
N PRO A 988 -20.18 32.51 32.42
CA PRO A 988 -20.36 32.10 33.81
C PRO A 988 -19.10 31.46 34.42
N TYR A 989 -18.08 31.20 33.61
CA TYR A 989 -16.80 30.61 33.99
C TYR A 989 -15.64 31.63 33.93
N ASP A 990 -15.92 32.92 33.74
CA ASP A 990 -14.92 34.00 33.78
C ASP A 990 -14.45 34.38 35.19
#